data_AF-A0A7X1E6Y9-F1
#
_entry.id   AF-A0A7X1E6Y9-F1
#
_cell.length_a   1.000
_cell.length_b   1.000
_cell.length_c   1.000
_cell.angle_alpha   90.00
_cell.angle_beta   90.00
_cell.angle_gamma   90.00
#
_symmetry.space_group_name_H-M   'P 1'
#
loop_
_entity.id
_entity.type
_entity.pdbx_description
1 polymer ?
#
loop_
_entity_poly.entity_id
_entity_poly.type
_entity_poly.pdbx_seq_one_letter_code
_entity_poly.pdbx_strand_id
1 'polypeptide(L)'
;MTTPLQDIARFPVAGDNAVIALSDLRVGTLVANGNSAFELQHDILTGHRFAAAEIKEGAFITSWGYPFGTASRDILPGEYLCNANVLFRLSIQEDPHFTSLRLPEEPNFTDDIDPYEFDESRWSEPVPVERYEDDKTFAGYDRGDRGVGTRNHLVVVNVSALAAPLVERLEVLFKPQVARFKNVDALIGLRHTESASSDQEEHERTLRTLAGLVSNPNVGGFIAIDSGEEGDLTNEELVEWMKGQGVPLNRLPFRLLRSSDSFEDDLKSGSRAIQEMLAVLDKDQRSEKSIGHLRIGLQCGASDAFSGVCGNVLSGAIGREVIRYGGIANLTETPELSGAEDYTLSSIAEPSIATRFLTMLDRFKTYLGWHGGKVDKNPSEGNLLGGLYNITLKSLGAAVKRDPSIPIEHVIEYGERMTQPGFHFMDGMGGDIASYTGQAASGCNIVLFVTGRGSPTNSSIVPTIKIVNTTVRYRMMEGDIDINAGEYLDGKPMEVLTEESLRQVVEIASGRRTKGESRNQNVDLLWRRKFFRTKPEVAPESIPSRFDGNARACCPPRGTPLEFAFDGRAEGSSVLPKERVGLVIPTVGCSLATAQQAVDRLNAGKWVANGTVDRFVTLANTEGCGVTTGAEVLNFLLSFASHSQVEACVFLSLGCEMVSPGFIKSIMRGDNVGFPEISDAAKKAKLDPDKFGWIVIQEVGGSDEALGVVEDWFASKFETSKPFLPARGGAADARLGILVTGPISKQAAESVIEFVRQIVSSGGSVVIPQSSAQLLSAELFAQFPVEPSLAFAQPIEDSGLHVMQSITNNRVEQVTGLGAATDLIINISEIRPITAHTLIPTLNITAEEVRGDFDLKLRAGEESFWPQQIAYLVGESLSGRYRPRQCTLGHTGNQIPRGARAHAI
;
A
#
# COMPACT_ATOMS: atom_id res chain seq x y z
N MET A 1 -43.45 11.48 -19.76
CA MET A 1 -44.00 10.87 -18.53
C MET A 1 -43.23 11.45 -17.37
N THR A 2 -43.91 11.77 -16.27
CA THR A 2 -43.25 12.29 -15.07
C THR A 2 -42.77 11.11 -14.22
N THR A 3 -41.49 11.09 -13.88
CA THR A 3 -40.86 10.03 -13.10
C THR A 3 -40.87 10.38 -11.62
N PRO A 4 -41.35 9.51 -10.72
CA PRO A 4 -41.26 9.77 -9.29
C PRO A 4 -39.82 9.93 -8.81
N LEU A 5 -39.53 10.92 -7.96
CA LEU A 5 -38.19 11.18 -7.43
C LEU A 5 -37.59 9.94 -6.76
N GLN A 6 -38.41 9.20 -5.99
CA GLN A 6 -37.98 8.00 -5.30
C GLN A 6 -37.63 6.82 -6.22
N ASP A 7 -37.92 6.88 -7.52
CA ASP A 7 -37.54 5.79 -8.43
C ASP A 7 -36.14 6.03 -9.03
N ILE A 8 -35.65 7.27 -8.98
CA ILE A 8 -34.43 7.71 -9.64
C ILE A 8 -33.40 8.35 -8.71
N ALA A 9 -33.79 8.69 -7.48
CA ALA A 9 -32.94 9.38 -6.54
C ALA A 9 -33.27 9.03 -5.07
N ARG A 10 -32.30 9.26 -4.17
CA ARG A 10 -32.43 9.05 -2.73
C ARG A 10 -31.88 10.24 -1.96
N PHE A 11 -32.63 10.67 -0.93
CA PHE A 11 -32.08 11.52 0.11
C PHE A 11 -31.27 10.65 1.08
N PRO A 12 -30.10 11.11 1.53
CA PRO A 12 -29.35 10.43 2.59
C PRO A 12 -30.18 10.31 3.88
N VAL A 13 -30.77 11.42 4.35
CA VAL A 13 -31.77 11.45 5.42
C VAL A 13 -32.90 12.41 5.10
N ALA A 14 -34.03 12.28 5.80
CA ALA A 14 -35.14 13.22 5.67
C ALA A 14 -34.71 14.64 6.11
N GLY A 15 -35.01 15.65 5.28
CA GLY A 15 -34.67 17.05 5.54
C GLY A 15 -33.46 17.58 4.76
N ASP A 16 -32.69 16.70 4.12
CA ASP A 16 -31.63 17.13 3.20
C ASP A 16 -32.20 17.87 1.97
N ASN A 17 -31.46 18.87 1.46
CA ASN A 17 -31.83 19.61 0.26
C ASN A 17 -31.11 19.14 -1.01
N ALA A 18 -30.06 18.33 -0.87
CA ALA A 18 -29.38 17.64 -1.96
C ALA A 18 -29.84 16.17 -2.05
N VAL A 19 -30.16 15.70 -3.25
CA VAL A 19 -30.60 14.32 -3.50
C VAL A 19 -29.64 13.60 -4.43
N ILE A 20 -29.32 12.33 -4.15
CA ILE A 20 -28.36 11.51 -4.90
C ILE A 20 -29.07 10.73 -6.01
N ALA A 21 -28.60 10.83 -7.25
CA ALA A 21 -29.11 10.05 -8.38
C ALA A 21 -28.70 8.56 -8.28
N LEU A 22 -29.66 7.65 -8.50
CA LEU A 22 -29.47 6.19 -8.47
C LEU A 22 -28.97 5.60 -9.80
N SER A 23 -29.10 6.37 -10.88
CA SER A 23 -28.67 6.02 -12.23
C SER A 23 -28.32 7.30 -12.97
N ASP A 24 -27.77 7.19 -14.18
CA ASP A 24 -27.58 8.37 -15.02
C ASP A 24 -28.95 8.90 -15.47
N LEU A 25 -29.15 10.20 -15.28
CA LEU A 25 -30.38 10.90 -15.58
C LEU A 25 -30.11 11.91 -16.70
N ARG A 26 -31.02 11.96 -17.67
CA ARG A 26 -30.87 12.87 -18.82
C ARG A 26 -31.50 14.23 -18.55
N VAL A 27 -30.87 15.27 -19.06
CA VAL A 27 -31.47 16.60 -19.15
C VAL A 27 -32.87 16.53 -19.77
N GLY A 28 -33.81 17.31 -19.23
CA GLY A 28 -35.20 17.32 -19.67
C GLY A 28 -36.09 16.25 -19.03
N THR A 29 -35.55 15.40 -18.15
CA THR A 29 -36.36 14.46 -17.38
C THR A 29 -37.29 15.22 -16.43
N LEU A 30 -38.60 14.98 -16.53
CA LEU A 30 -39.61 15.52 -15.63
C LEU A 30 -39.69 14.65 -14.36
N VAL A 31 -39.38 15.24 -13.21
CA VAL A 31 -39.32 14.56 -11.91
C VAL A 31 -40.47 15.04 -11.02
N ALA A 32 -41.24 14.09 -10.47
CA ALA A 32 -42.28 14.38 -9.48
C ALA A 32 -41.71 14.26 -8.06
N ASN A 33 -41.88 15.31 -7.25
CA ASN A 33 -41.50 15.34 -5.84
C ASN A 33 -42.71 15.73 -4.98
N GLY A 34 -43.44 14.72 -4.48
CA GLY A 34 -44.72 14.95 -3.80
C GLY A 34 -45.75 15.61 -4.72
N ASN A 35 -46.20 16.82 -4.36
CA ASN A 35 -47.19 17.59 -5.12
C ASN A 35 -46.57 18.56 -6.15
N SER A 36 -45.24 18.62 -6.24
CA SER A 36 -44.53 19.45 -7.21
C SER A 36 -43.85 18.60 -8.28
N ALA A 37 -43.52 19.22 -9.41
CA ALA A 37 -42.69 18.62 -10.44
C ALA A 37 -41.70 19.65 -10.96
N PHE A 38 -40.52 19.20 -11.34
CA PHE A 38 -39.47 20.02 -11.95
C PHE A 38 -38.78 19.23 -13.06
N GLU A 39 -38.03 19.94 -13.90
CA GLU A 39 -37.29 19.37 -15.01
C GLU A 39 -35.79 19.41 -14.70
N LEU A 40 -35.08 18.30 -14.96
CA LEU A 40 -33.62 18.29 -14.82
C LEU A 40 -32.99 19.22 -15.85
N GLN A 41 -32.14 20.14 -15.39
CA GLN A 41 -31.51 21.16 -16.25
C GLN A 41 -30.24 20.65 -16.95
N HIS A 42 -29.69 19.53 -16.46
CA HIS A 42 -28.42 18.96 -16.90
C HIS A 42 -28.52 17.43 -16.92
N ASP A 43 -27.55 16.77 -17.57
CA ASP A 43 -27.35 15.34 -17.37
C ASP A 43 -26.74 15.12 -15.97
N ILE A 44 -27.36 14.27 -15.15
CA ILE A 44 -26.88 13.94 -13.80
C ILE A 44 -26.31 12.54 -13.81
N LEU A 45 -25.08 12.37 -13.35
CA LEU A 45 -24.44 11.07 -13.27
C LEU A 45 -24.94 10.27 -12.05
N THR A 46 -24.87 8.95 -12.16
CA THR A 46 -25.11 8.04 -11.03
C THR A 46 -24.21 8.43 -9.83
N GLY A 47 -24.79 8.55 -8.63
CA GLY A 47 -24.09 8.96 -7.41
C GLY A 47 -23.90 10.48 -7.26
N HIS A 48 -24.16 11.27 -8.32
CA HIS A 48 -24.10 12.73 -8.24
C HIS A 48 -25.40 13.31 -7.71
N ARG A 49 -25.36 14.59 -7.32
CA ARG A 49 -26.44 15.27 -6.61
C ARG A 49 -27.07 16.37 -7.44
N PHE A 50 -28.36 16.54 -7.24
CA PHE A 50 -29.12 17.69 -7.76
C PHE A 50 -30.01 18.28 -6.65
N ALA A 51 -30.46 19.51 -6.86
CA ALA A 51 -31.38 20.17 -5.93
C ALA A 51 -32.80 19.63 -6.12
N ALA A 52 -33.44 19.14 -5.06
CA ALA A 52 -34.83 18.67 -5.11
C ALA A 52 -35.86 19.79 -4.82
N ALA A 53 -35.37 20.94 -4.34
CA ALA A 53 -36.10 22.15 -4.02
C ALA A 53 -35.18 23.37 -4.29
N GLU A 54 -35.74 24.57 -4.23
CA GLU A 54 -34.95 25.80 -4.37
C GLU A 54 -33.99 25.98 -3.18
N ILE A 55 -32.74 26.32 -3.47
CA ILE A 55 -31.70 26.66 -2.47
C ILE A 55 -31.25 28.09 -2.75
N LYS A 56 -31.35 28.97 -1.76
CA LYS A 56 -31.00 30.39 -1.90
C LYS A 56 -29.50 30.63 -1.81
N GLU A 57 -29.01 31.68 -2.47
CA GLU A 57 -27.64 32.16 -2.32
C GLU A 57 -27.27 32.32 -0.84
N GLY A 58 -26.09 31.84 -0.45
CA GLY A 58 -25.61 31.84 0.93
C GLY A 58 -26.23 30.78 1.84
N ALA A 59 -27.21 29.99 1.37
CA ALA A 59 -27.76 28.88 2.14
C ALA A 59 -26.84 27.64 2.05
N PHE A 60 -26.84 26.85 3.12
CA PHE A 60 -26.10 25.59 3.15
C PHE A 60 -26.74 24.52 2.27
N ILE A 61 -25.90 23.73 1.63
CA ILE A 61 -26.28 22.49 0.96
C ILE A 61 -25.98 21.35 1.93
N THR A 62 -26.99 20.52 2.19
CA THR A 62 -26.95 19.54 3.27
C THR A 62 -27.00 18.10 2.79
N SER A 63 -26.30 17.24 3.53
CA SER A 63 -26.30 15.78 3.39
C SER A 63 -26.18 15.17 4.79
N TRP A 64 -26.98 14.15 5.10
CA TRP A 64 -27.12 13.58 6.46
C TRP A 64 -27.53 14.61 7.53
N GLY A 65 -28.18 15.72 7.12
CA GLY A 65 -28.57 16.82 8.01
C GLY A 65 -27.47 17.85 8.30
N TYR A 66 -26.28 17.70 7.72
CA TYR A 66 -25.12 18.57 7.96
C TYR A 66 -24.69 19.28 6.66
N PRO A 67 -24.14 20.51 6.76
CA PRO A 67 -23.67 21.25 5.60
C PRO A 67 -22.43 20.59 4.98
N PHE A 68 -22.34 20.57 3.65
CA PHE A 68 -21.10 20.23 2.93
C PHE A 68 -20.64 21.31 1.95
N GLY A 69 -21.39 22.40 1.83
CA GLY A 69 -21.04 23.54 1.00
C GLY A 69 -22.08 24.64 1.10
N THR A 70 -21.78 25.79 0.52
CA THR A 70 -22.64 26.98 0.52
C THR A 70 -23.00 27.36 -0.91
N ALA A 71 -24.29 27.60 -1.16
CA ALA A 71 -24.77 28.00 -2.48
C ALA A 71 -24.18 29.36 -2.89
N SER A 72 -23.51 29.42 -4.03
CA SER A 72 -22.87 30.65 -4.55
C SER A 72 -23.84 31.56 -5.31
N ARG A 73 -25.05 31.06 -5.58
CA ARG A 73 -26.19 31.74 -6.19
C ARG A 73 -27.47 31.00 -5.83
N ASP A 74 -28.62 31.54 -6.19
CA ASP A 74 -29.87 30.77 -6.17
C ASP A 74 -29.76 29.54 -7.10
N ILE A 75 -30.12 28.37 -6.57
CA ILE A 75 -30.13 27.07 -7.25
C ILE A 75 -31.58 26.59 -7.36
N LEU A 76 -32.04 26.36 -8.59
CA LEU A 76 -33.40 25.91 -8.87
C LEU A 76 -33.53 24.38 -8.72
N PRO A 77 -34.74 23.87 -8.44
CA PRO A 77 -35.00 22.43 -8.45
C PRO A 77 -34.61 21.81 -9.81
N GLY A 78 -33.92 20.67 -9.77
CA GLY A 78 -33.43 19.96 -10.96
C GLY A 78 -32.06 20.42 -11.47
N GLU A 79 -31.45 21.43 -10.84
CA GLU A 79 -30.06 21.80 -11.13
C GLU A 79 -29.07 20.81 -10.52
N TYR A 80 -28.02 20.49 -11.29
CA TYR A 80 -26.89 19.68 -10.87
C TYR A 80 -26.11 20.48 -9.82
N LEU A 81 -25.81 19.88 -8.67
CA LEU A 81 -24.97 20.51 -7.66
C LEU A 81 -23.48 20.25 -7.97
N CYS A 82 -22.73 21.29 -8.33
CA CYS A 82 -21.30 21.14 -8.63
C CYS A 82 -20.48 22.33 -8.12
N ASN A 83 -19.37 22.01 -7.44
CA ASN A 83 -18.31 22.97 -7.15
C ASN A 83 -17.34 23.06 -8.34
N ALA A 84 -16.40 24.01 -8.28
CA ALA A 84 -15.45 24.25 -9.36
C ALA A 84 -14.57 23.03 -9.68
N ASN A 85 -14.16 22.28 -8.66
CA ASN A 85 -13.26 21.14 -8.82
C ASN A 85 -13.95 19.98 -9.56
N VAL A 86 -15.14 19.57 -9.13
CA VAL A 86 -15.90 18.49 -9.78
C VAL A 86 -16.23 18.85 -11.21
N LEU A 87 -16.68 20.09 -11.46
CA LEU A 87 -17.02 20.53 -12.81
C LEU A 87 -15.80 20.47 -13.74
N PHE A 88 -14.65 20.98 -13.27
CA PHE A 88 -13.40 20.89 -14.02
C PHE A 88 -13.00 19.44 -14.31
N ARG A 89 -13.01 18.56 -13.29
CA ARG A 89 -12.61 17.16 -13.45
C ARG A 89 -13.50 16.38 -14.40
N LEU A 90 -14.82 16.63 -14.40
CA LEU A 90 -15.73 16.04 -15.37
C LEU A 90 -15.49 16.57 -16.78
N SER A 91 -15.18 17.86 -16.93
CA SER A 91 -14.98 18.50 -18.24
C SER A 91 -13.73 18.04 -19.00
N ILE A 92 -12.73 17.49 -18.31
CA ILE A 92 -11.47 17.02 -18.91
C ILE A 92 -11.45 15.53 -19.23
N GLN A 93 -12.52 14.79 -18.93
CA GLN A 93 -12.57 13.35 -19.18
C GLN A 93 -12.67 13.07 -20.69
N GLU A 94 -11.95 12.05 -21.17
CA GLU A 94 -11.93 11.65 -22.59
C GLU A 94 -12.94 10.54 -22.93
N ASP A 95 -13.49 9.84 -21.93
CA ASP A 95 -14.43 8.75 -22.16
C ASP A 95 -15.72 9.28 -22.85
N PRO A 96 -16.22 8.60 -23.90
CA PRO A 96 -17.49 8.94 -24.55
C PRO A 96 -18.67 9.11 -23.58
N HIS A 97 -18.65 8.37 -22.47
CA HIS A 97 -19.61 8.49 -21.39
C HIS A 97 -19.66 9.92 -20.82
N PHE A 98 -18.51 10.51 -20.49
CA PHE A 98 -18.42 11.86 -19.92
C PHE A 98 -18.55 12.97 -20.97
N THR A 99 -17.92 12.81 -22.13
CA THR A 99 -17.94 13.84 -23.20
C THR A 99 -19.32 14.05 -23.81
N SER A 100 -20.23 13.08 -23.63
CA SER A 100 -21.64 13.20 -24.06
C SER A 100 -22.55 13.95 -23.09
N LEU A 101 -22.06 14.33 -21.90
CA LEU A 101 -22.86 14.93 -20.85
C LEU A 101 -23.10 16.43 -21.09
N ARG A 102 -24.35 16.87 -20.90
CA ARG A 102 -24.67 18.29 -20.74
C ARG A 102 -24.47 18.72 -19.29
N LEU A 103 -23.25 19.16 -18.97
CA LEU A 103 -22.87 19.68 -17.65
C LEU A 103 -23.27 21.18 -17.48
N PRO A 104 -23.34 21.70 -16.24
CA PRO A 104 -23.45 23.12 -15.99
C PRO A 104 -22.29 23.93 -16.59
N GLU A 105 -22.55 25.17 -17.01
CA GLU A 105 -21.51 26.07 -17.54
C GLU A 105 -20.62 26.65 -16.42
N GLU A 106 -21.19 26.83 -15.23
CA GLU A 106 -20.53 27.42 -14.07
C GLU A 106 -20.87 26.64 -12.79
N PRO A 107 -19.96 26.59 -11.80
CA PRO A 107 -20.25 25.99 -10.50
C PRO A 107 -21.31 26.80 -9.74
N ASN A 108 -22.11 26.12 -8.91
CA ASN A 108 -23.23 26.74 -8.17
C ASN A 108 -23.12 26.65 -6.65
N PHE A 109 -22.02 26.09 -6.13
CA PHE A 109 -21.70 26.13 -4.71
C PHE A 109 -20.19 26.15 -4.46
N THR A 110 -19.80 26.62 -3.28
CA THR A 110 -18.42 26.60 -2.76
C THR A 110 -18.31 25.62 -1.60
N ASP A 111 -17.09 25.15 -1.32
CA ASP A 111 -16.81 24.27 -0.19
C ASP A 111 -16.76 25.04 1.16
N ASP A 112 -17.23 26.29 1.19
CA ASP A 112 -17.19 27.16 2.36
C ASP A 112 -18.21 26.67 3.40
N ILE A 113 -17.70 26.24 4.55
CA ILE A 113 -18.44 25.91 5.77
C ILE A 113 -17.67 26.47 6.98
N ASP A 114 -18.38 26.76 8.06
CA ASP A 114 -17.74 27.25 9.28
C ASP A 114 -16.89 26.16 9.94
N PRO A 115 -15.71 26.49 10.50
CA PRO A 115 -14.93 25.54 11.29
C PRO A 115 -15.72 25.04 12.50
N TYR A 116 -15.63 23.74 12.78
CA TYR A 116 -16.28 23.14 13.94
C TYR A 116 -15.60 23.55 15.26
N GLU A 117 -16.41 23.94 16.25
CA GLU A 117 -16.00 24.14 17.63
C GLU A 117 -16.91 23.33 18.57
N PHE A 118 -16.32 22.53 19.46
CA PHE A 118 -17.09 21.77 20.44
C PHE A 118 -17.57 22.69 21.57
N ASP A 119 -18.89 22.83 21.71
CA ASP A 119 -19.54 23.57 22.80
C ASP A 119 -20.01 22.60 23.89
N GLU A 120 -19.21 22.47 24.95
CA GLU A 120 -19.52 21.61 26.11
C GLU A 120 -20.87 21.95 26.75
N SER A 121 -21.36 23.19 26.63
CA SER A 121 -22.65 23.58 27.19
C SER A 121 -23.86 22.98 26.46
N ARG A 122 -23.65 22.48 25.23
CA ARG A 122 -24.66 21.78 24.43
C ARG A 122 -24.56 20.26 24.56
N TRP A 123 -23.54 19.75 25.22
CA TRP A 123 -23.39 18.32 25.43
C TRP A 123 -24.48 17.79 26.36
N SER A 124 -24.99 16.61 26.05
CA SER A 124 -25.94 15.89 26.87
C SER A 124 -25.51 14.43 26.98
N GLU A 125 -25.70 13.85 28.16
CA GLU A 125 -25.37 12.45 28.40
C GLU A 125 -26.15 11.55 27.42
N PRO A 126 -25.46 10.64 26.70
CA PRO A 126 -26.13 9.80 25.72
C PRO A 126 -27.06 8.79 26.41
N VAL A 127 -28.10 8.39 25.70
CA VAL A 127 -29.00 7.33 26.18
C VAL A 127 -28.20 6.04 26.35
N PRO A 128 -28.33 5.33 27.50
CA PRO A 128 -27.64 4.06 27.70
C PRO A 128 -27.97 3.04 26.60
N VAL A 129 -26.94 2.38 26.07
CA VAL A 129 -27.10 1.37 25.03
C VAL A 129 -27.79 0.13 25.61
N GLU A 130 -28.97 -0.21 25.07
CA GLU A 130 -29.72 -1.41 25.45
C GLU A 130 -28.95 -2.68 25.07
N ARG A 131 -28.59 -3.49 26.07
CA ARG A 131 -27.90 -4.77 25.87
C ARG A 131 -28.91 -5.91 25.71
N TYR A 132 -28.58 -6.87 24.85
CA TYR A 132 -29.34 -8.12 24.76
C TYR A 132 -29.06 -9.02 25.96
N GLU A 133 -30.10 -9.72 26.43
CA GLU A 133 -29.96 -10.77 27.44
C GLU A 133 -29.58 -12.13 26.82
N ASP A 134 -29.86 -12.33 25.53
CA ASP A 134 -29.66 -13.60 24.82
C ASP A 134 -28.21 -13.81 24.34
N ASP A 135 -27.73 -15.05 24.50
CA ASP A 135 -26.41 -15.51 24.09
C ASP A 135 -26.41 -16.08 22.67
N LYS A 136 -26.44 -15.21 21.65
CA LYS A 136 -26.00 -15.67 20.32
C LYS A 136 -24.51 -16.03 20.39
N THR A 137 -24.13 -17.15 19.78
CA THR A 137 -22.77 -17.67 19.84
C THR A 137 -22.12 -17.84 18.47
N PHE A 138 -20.79 -18.00 18.48
CA PHE A 138 -19.98 -18.41 17.35
C PHE A 138 -18.91 -19.42 17.81
N ALA A 139 -18.42 -20.26 16.89
CA ALA A 139 -17.39 -21.24 17.19
C ALA A 139 -15.98 -20.60 17.17
N GLY A 140 -15.46 -20.19 18.33
CA GLY A 140 -14.18 -19.47 18.47
C GLY A 140 -13.10 -20.22 19.26
N TYR A 141 -11.84 -19.77 19.13
CA TYR A 141 -10.70 -20.26 19.89
C TYR A 141 -10.50 -19.46 21.18
N ASP A 142 -10.61 -20.11 22.33
CA ASP A 142 -10.42 -19.47 23.64
C ASP A 142 -8.94 -19.15 23.90
N ARG A 143 -8.60 -17.86 23.98
CA ARG A 143 -7.24 -17.39 24.28
C ARG A 143 -7.09 -16.83 25.71
N GLY A 144 -8.05 -17.10 26.60
CA GLY A 144 -8.08 -16.52 27.95
C GLY A 144 -8.14 -15.00 27.91
N ASP A 145 -7.25 -14.34 28.66
CA ASP A 145 -7.23 -12.88 28.82
C ASP A 145 -6.94 -12.11 27.52
N ARG A 146 -6.46 -12.79 26.47
CA ARG A 146 -6.31 -12.17 25.13
C ARG A 146 -7.66 -11.98 24.45
N GLY A 147 -8.66 -12.82 24.75
CA GLY A 147 -9.99 -12.82 24.14
C GLY A 147 -10.29 -14.12 23.39
N VAL A 148 -11.13 -14.04 22.36
CA VAL A 148 -11.52 -15.19 21.52
C VAL A 148 -11.10 -14.94 20.08
N GLY A 149 -10.36 -15.90 19.51
CA GLY A 149 -9.97 -15.88 18.09
C GLY A 149 -11.06 -16.45 17.18
N THR A 150 -11.29 -15.81 16.05
CA THR A 150 -12.09 -16.33 14.93
C THR A 150 -11.25 -17.21 13.99
N ARG A 151 -9.91 -17.13 14.13
CA ARG A 151 -8.92 -17.94 13.44
C ARG A 151 -7.84 -18.46 14.40
N ASN A 152 -7.06 -19.42 13.93
CA ASN A 152 -5.87 -19.94 14.57
C ASN A 152 -4.69 -19.87 13.59
N HIS A 153 -3.98 -18.76 13.62
CA HIS A 153 -2.83 -18.51 12.77
C HIS A 153 -1.51 -18.77 13.49
N LEU A 154 -0.53 -19.29 12.74
CA LEU A 154 0.88 -19.17 13.09
C LEU A 154 1.45 -17.93 12.40
N VAL A 155 1.93 -16.96 13.16
CA VAL A 155 2.57 -15.75 12.61
C VAL A 155 4.09 -15.90 12.66
N VAL A 156 4.76 -15.74 11.54
CA VAL A 156 6.21 -15.53 11.48
C VAL A 156 6.42 -14.04 11.21
N VAL A 157 7.07 -13.34 12.13
CA VAL A 157 7.23 -11.88 12.06
C VAL A 157 8.71 -11.52 12.05
N ASN A 158 9.11 -10.60 11.17
CA ASN A 158 10.41 -9.96 11.31
C ASN A 158 10.27 -8.83 12.33
N VAL A 159 11.14 -8.77 13.34
CA VAL A 159 11.19 -7.66 14.30
C VAL A 159 12.09 -6.55 13.76
N SER A 160 13.21 -6.94 13.15
CA SER A 160 14.09 -6.05 12.38
C SER A 160 13.71 -6.05 10.89
N ALA A 161 13.74 -4.91 10.20
CA ALA A 161 13.45 -4.83 8.76
C ALA A 161 14.28 -5.79 7.89
N LEU A 162 15.54 -6.04 8.28
CA LEU A 162 16.46 -6.89 7.52
C LEU A 162 16.06 -8.37 7.47
N ALA A 163 15.22 -8.84 8.39
CA ALA A 163 14.75 -10.23 8.42
C ALA A 163 13.51 -10.48 7.54
N ALA A 164 12.92 -9.43 6.94
CA ALA A 164 11.70 -9.56 6.12
C ALA A 164 11.81 -10.58 4.98
N PRO A 165 12.93 -10.69 4.23
CA PRO A 165 13.04 -11.67 3.15
C PRO A 165 13.12 -13.12 3.64
N LEU A 166 13.68 -13.35 4.83
CA LEU A 166 13.68 -14.69 5.44
C LEU A 166 12.25 -15.10 5.79
N VAL A 167 11.47 -14.18 6.37
CA VAL A 167 10.06 -14.40 6.68
C VAL A 167 9.25 -14.69 5.42
N GLU A 168 9.44 -13.91 4.35
CA GLU A 168 8.83 -14.16 3.04
C GLU A 168 9.15 -15.55 2.51
N ARG A 169 10.42 -15.93 2.55
CA ARG A 169 10.85 -17.23 2.03
C ARG A 169 10.26 -18.39 2.85
N LEU A 170 10.23 -18.26 4.17
CA LEU A 170 9.60 -19.23 5.06
C LEU A 170 8.09 -19.33 4.81
N GLU A 171 7.40 -18.21 4.60
CA GLU A 171 5.99 -18.19 4.24
C GLU A 171 5.74 -18.97 2.94
N VAL A 172 6.48 -18.65 1.87
CA VAL A 172 6.36 -19.34 0.58
C VAL A 172 6.54 -20.86 0.73
N LEU A 173 7.52 -21.30 1.53
CA LEU A 173 7.80 -22.72 1.72
C LEU A 173 6.72 -23.45 2.53
N PHE A 174 6.12 -22.80 3.53
CA PHE A 174 5.23 -23.47 4.49
C PHE A 174 3.74 -23.21 4.29
N LYS A 175 3.35 -22.13 3.61
CA LYS A 175 1.95 -21.81 3.35
C LYS A 175 1.17 -22.95 2.68
N PRO A 176 1.71 -23.66 1.66
CA PRO A 176 1.04 -24.84 1.10
C PRO A 176 0.97 -26.04 2.07
N GLN A 177 1.87 -26.10 3.06
CA GLN A 177 1.95 -27.22 4.02
C GLN A 177 0.93 -27.10 5.15
N VAL A 178 0.41 -25.89 5.41
CA VAL A 178 -0.59 -25.62 6.46
C VAL A 178 -1.85 -26.47 6.28
N ALA A 179 -2.24 -26.76 5.03
CA ALA A 179 -3.40 -27.60 4.72
C ALA A 179 -3.35 -29.02 5.33
N ARG A 180 -2.18 -29.46 5.85
CA ARG A 180 -2.01 -30.74 6.56
C ARG A 180 -2.43 -30.68 8.03
N PHE A 181 -2.63 -29.49 8.59
CA PHE A 181 -3.00 -29.26 9.98
C PHE A 181 -4.47 -28.86 10.02
N LYS A 182 -5.28 -29.62 10.75
CA LYS A 182 -6.74 -29.47 10.77
C LYS A 182 -7.17 -28.18 11.47
N ASN A 183 -6.47 -27.83 12.55
CA ASN A 183 -6.88 -26.74 13.43
C ASN A 183 -6.03 -25.48 13.24
N VAL A 184 -5.19 -25.42 12.22
CA VAL A 184 -4.40 -24.22 11.87
C VAL A 184 -4.98 -23.59 10.61
N ASP A 185 -5.50 -22.37 10.72
CA ASP A 185 -6.19 -21.70 9.63
C ASP A 185 -5.23 -21.13 8.58
N ALA A 186 -4.06 -20.63 9.00
CA ALA A 186 -3.03 -20.12 8.10
C ALA A 186 -1.65 -20.02 8.77
N LEU A 187 -0.60 -20.01 7.95
CA LEU A 187 0.71 -19.45 8.31
C LEU A 187 0.83 -18.10 7.61
N ILE A 188 1.19 -17.08 8.39
CA ILE A 188 1.27 -15.69 7.95
C ILE A 188 2.72 -15.23 8.10
N GLY A 189 3.32 -14.76 7.01
CA GLY A 189 4.54 -13.98 7.05
C GLY A 189 4.20 -12.51 7.28
N LEU A 190 4.24 -12.05 8.53
CA LEU A 190 3.98 -10.65 8.87
C LEU A 190 5.25 -9.84 8.63
N ARG A 191 5.27 -9.12 7.50
CA ARG A 191 6.44 -8.38 7.03
C ARG A 191 6.29 -6.89 7.26
N HIS A 192 7.37 -6.27 7.72
CA HIS A 192 7.45 -4.82 7.79
C HIS A 192 8.86 -4.32 7.50
N THR A 193 8.94 -3.02 7.24
CA THR A 193 10.17 -2.36 6.83
C THR A 193 10.65 -1.32 7.84
N GLU A 194 9.99 -1.25 9.00
CA GLU A 194 10.43 -0.45 10.16
C GLU A 194 11.70 -0.99 10.81
N SER A 195 12.56 -0.07 11.24
CA SER A 195 13.73 -0.31 12.09
C SER A 195 13.61 0.51 13.37
N ALA A 196 14.54 0.34 14.31
CA ALA A 196 14.55 1.14 15.53
C ALA A 196 14.60 2.64 15.19
N SER A 197 13.85 3.43 15.97
CA SER A 197 13.74 4.87 15.78
C SER A 197 14.39 5.60 16.95
N SER A 198 15.12 6.68 16.65
CA SER A 198 15.58 7.61 17.69
C SER A 198 14.45 8.48 18.25
N ASP A 199 13.30 8.56 17.57
CA ASP A 199 12.08 9.12 18.15
C ASP A 199 11.36 8.06 19.00
N GLN A 200 11.15 8.38 20.27
CA GLN A 200 10.61 7.48 21.27
C GLN A 200 9.19 6.97 20.94
N GLU A 201 8.32 7.80 20.37
CA GLU A 201 6.94 7.36 20.09
C GLU A 201 6.83 6.56 18.80
N GLU A 202 7.62 6.89 17.78
CA GLU A 202 7.78 6.01 16.61
C GLU A 202 8.22 4.62 17.03
N HIS A 203 9.21 4.58 17.94
CA HIS A 203 9.75 3.35 18.48
C HIS A 203 8.69 2.57 19.27
N GLU A 204 8.03 3.23 20.22
CA GLU A 204 6.95 2.64 21.01
C GLU A 204 5.75 2.23 20.18
N ARG A 205 5.37 2.98 19.14
CA ARG A 205 4.24 2.63 18.26
C ARG A 205 4.57 1.43 17.40
N THR A 206 5.80 1.32 16.87
CA THR A 206 6.24 0.12 16.16
C THR A 206 6.16 -1.10 17.08
N LEU A 207 6.73 -1.01 18.29
CA LEU A 207 6.64 -2.08 19.29
C LEU A 207 5.18 -2.41 19.66
N ARG A 208 4.34 -1.39 19.88
CA ARG A 208 2.91 -1.55 20.17
C ARG A 208 2.17 -2.26 19.07
N THR A 209 2.41 -1.87 17.82
CA THR A 209 1.77 -2.46 16.64
C THR A 209 2.20 -3.91 16.48
N LEU A 210 3.51 -4.20 16.55
CA LEU A 210 4.03 -5.57 16.46
C LEU A 210 3.49 -6.46 17.60
N ALA A 211 3.56 -5.98 18.84
CA ALA A 211 3.03 -6.67 20.01
C ALA A 211 1.55 -6.96 19.88
N GLY A 212 0.76 -5.97 19.42
CA GLY A 212 -0.66 -6.12 19.16
C GLY A 212 -0.96 -7.19 18.10
N LEU A 213 -0.25 -7.15 16.98
CA LEU A 213 -0.43 -8.11 15.87
C LEU A 213 -0.09 -9.53 16.32
N VAL A 214 1.03 -9.77 16.98
CA VAL A 214 1.41 -11.13 17.43
C VAL A 214 0.60 -11.63 18.63
N SER A 215 -0.03 -10.74 19.39
CA SER A 215 -0.89 -11.11 20.53
C SER A 215 -2.37 -11.13 20.20
N ASN A 216 -2.76 -10.73 18.97
CA ASN A 216 -4.14 -10.76 18.50
C ASN A 216 -4.80 -12.14 18.77
N PRO A 217 -6.09 -12.21 19.16
CA PRO A 217 -6.76 -13.47 19.45
C PRO A 217 -6.74 -14.51 18.29
N ASN A 218 -6.67 -14.05 17.05
CA ASN A 218 -6.54 -14.90 15.87
C ASN A 218 -5.15 -15.54 15.74
N VAL A 219 -4.15 -15.03 16.46
CA VAL A 219 -2.81 -15.61 16.51
C VAL A 219 -2.74 -16.63 17.64
N GLY A 220 -2.58 -17.89 17.22
CA GLY A 220 -2.39 -19.01 18.14
C GLY A 220 -0.98 -19.08 18.69
N GLY A 221 0.01 -18.69 17.89
CA GLY A 221 1.40 -18.59 18.29
C GLY A 221 2.22 -17.81 17.27
N PHE A 222 3.42 -17.38 17.67
CA PHE A 222 4.28 -16.61 16.78
C PHE A 222 5.75 -17.02 16.84
N ILE A 223 6.48 -16.74 15.76
CA ILE A 223 7.93 -16.85 15.67
C ILE A 223 8.44 -15.46 15.31
N ALA A 224 9.20 -14.84 16.22
CA ALA A 224 9.81 -13.54 16.00
C ALA A 224 11.27 -13.72 15.56
N ILE A 225 11.66 -12.98 14.51
CA ILE A 225 13.01 -13.04 13.93
C ILE A 225 13.65 -11.65 13.94
N ASP A 226 14.79 -11.50 14.61
CA ASP A 226 15.61 -10.28 14.55
C ASP A 226 16.94 -10.52 13.82
N SER A 227 17.60 -9.44 13.38
CA SER A 227 18.87 -9.48 12.64
C SER A 227 20.10 -9.56 13.55
N GLY A 228 19.92 -9.22 14.83
CA GLY A 228 21.01 -9.02 15.81
C GLY A 228 21.92 -7.83 15.50
N GLU A 229 21.59 -6.98 14.54
CA GLU A 229 22.38 -5.79 14.18
C GLU A 229 22.19 -4.68 15.23
N GLU A 230 23.27 -3.97 15.55
CA GLU A 230 23.21 -2.84 16.49
C GLU A 230 22.35 -1.71 15.92
N GLY A 231 21.48 -1.13 16.75
CA GLY A 231 20.61 -0.01 16.36
C GLY A 231 19.38 -0.42 15.54
N ASP A 232 19.01 -1.70 15.53
CA ASP A 232 17.72 -2.19 15.02
C ASP A 232 16.87 -2.79 16.16
N LEU A 233 15.59 -3.07 15.90
CA LEU A 233 14.66 -3.65 16.88
C LEU A 233 15.04 -5.11 17.18
N THR A 234 14.92 -5.51 18.45
CA THR A 234 15.28 -6.86 18.92
C THR A 234 14.08 -7.64 19.43
N ASN A 235 14.19 -8.97 19.37
CA ASN A 235 13.19 -9.87 19.95
C ASN A 235 13.03 -9.66 21.46
N GLU A 236 14.14 -9.43 22.17
CA GLU A 236 14.12 -9.18 23.61
C GLU A 236 13.31 -7.92 23.94
N GLU A 237 13.54 -6.84 23.20
CA GLU A 237 12.82 -5.59 23.36
C GLU A 237 11.32 -5.74 23.12
N LEU A 238 10.91 -6.44 22.05
CA LEU A 238 9.50 -6.73 21.80
C LEU A 238 8.85 -7.47 22.98
N VAL A 239 9.50 -8.52 23.50
CA VAL A 239 8.97 -9.33 24.60
C VAL A 239 8.95 -8.56 25.92
N GLU A 240 9.96 -7.76 26.21
CA GLU A 240 10.01 -6.89 27.39
C GLU A 240 8.94 -5.82 27.34
N TRP A 241 8.74 -5.18 26.18
CA TRP A 241 7.66 -4.23 25.96
C TRP A 241 6.29 -4.90 26.19
N MET A 242 6.06 -6.08 25.61
CA MET A 242 4.82 -6.84 25.82
C MET A 242 4.54 -7.11 27.31
N LYS A 243 5.56 -7.52 28.08
CA LYS A 243 5.43 -7.72 29.53
C LYS A 243 5.14 -6.42 30.27
N GLY A 244 5.85 -5.34 29.94
CA GLY A 244 5.67 -4.01 30.54
C GLY A 244 4.26 -3.44 30.32
N GLN A 245 3.63 -3.79 29.20
CA GLN A 245 2.28 -3.36 28.83
C GLN A 245 1.18 -4.35 29.25
N GLY A 246 1.53 -5.36 30.07
CA GLY A 246 0.57 -6.35 30.55
C GLY A 246 -0.08 -7.17 29.44
N VAL A 247 0.62 -7.41 28.32
CA VAL A 247 0.16 -8.33 27.28
C VAL A 247 0.15 -9.76 27.84
N PRO A 248 -1.00 -10.44 27.86
CA PRO A 248 -1.07 -11.80 28.42
C PRO A 248 -0.31 -12.78 27.52
N LEU A 249 0.85 -13.25 27.99
CA LEU A 249 1.67 -14.26 27.28
C LEU A 249 1.26 -15.70 27.64
N ASN A 250 0.37 -15.86 28.62
CA ASN A 250 -0.27 -17.14 28.92
C ASN A 250 -1.07 -17.62 27.70
N ARG A 251 -0.91 -18.90 27.33
CA ARG A 251 -1.56 -19.47 26.13
C ARG A 251 -1.22 -18.73 24.82
N LEU A 252 -0.05 -18.11 24.75
CA LEU A 252 0.57 -17.62 23.51
C LEU A 252 1.94 -18.27 23.36
N PRO A 253 2.04 -19.49 22.81
CA PRO A 253 3.32 -20.10 22.52
C PRO A 253 4.11 -19.28 21.49
N PHE A 254 5.39 -19.05 21.76
CA PHE A 254 6.27 -18.36 20.82
C PHE A 254 7.68 -18.93 20.75
N ARG A 255 8.41 -18.53 19.71
CA ARG A 255 9.86 -18.75 19.52
C ARG A 255 10.51 -17.45 19.12
N LEU A 256 11.74 -17.24 19.58
CA LEU A 256 12.58 -16.11 19.20
C LEU A 256 13.78 -16.67 18.44
N LEU A 257 14.00 -16.19 17.22
CA LEU A 257 15.13 -16.57 16.37
C LEU A 257 15.94 -15.33 16.02
N ARG A 258 17.24 -15.51 15.84
CA ARG A 258 18.15 -14.47 15.37
C ARG A 258 18.74 -14.91 14.04
N SER A 259 18.70 -14.04 13.04
CA SER A 259 19.35 -14.27 11.76
C SER A 259 20.87 -14.37 11.94
N SER A 260 21.46 -15.28 11.20
CA SER A 260 22.90 -15.50 11.14
C SER A 260 23.52 -14.82 9.91
N ASP A 261 24.78 -15.14 9.63
CA ASP A 261 25.48 -14.77 8.41
C ASP A 261 25.18 -15.73 7.24
N SER A 262 24.42 -16.82 7.46
CA SER A 262 23.97 -17.77 6.46
C SER A 262 22.44 -17.82 6.38
N PHE A 263 21.91 -17.36 5.25
CA PHE A 263 20.47 -17.42 4.96
C PHE A 263 19.99 -18.87 4.86
N GLU A 264 20.82 -19.79 4.35
CA GLU A 264 20.49 -21.21 4.28
C GLU A 264 20.31 -21.84 5.67
N ASP A 265 21.19 -21.54 6.63
CA ASP A 265 21.06 -22.05 7.99
C ASP A 265 19.89 -21.42 8.75
N ASP A 266 19.63 -20.13 8.50
CA ASP A 266 18.43 -19.45 8.98
C ASP A 266 17.14 -20.09 8.47
N LEU A 267 17.10 -20.45 7.17
CA LEU A 267 15.98 -21.18 6.58
C LEU A 267 15.76 -22.52 7.27
N LYS A 268 16.83 -23.28 7.55
CA LYS A 268 16.73 -24.57 8.27
C LYS A 268 16.21 -24.39 9.70
N SER A 269 16.71 -23.37 10.41
CA SER A 269 16.30 -23.05 11.78
C SER A 269 14.83 -22.61 11.84
N GLY A 270 14.44 -21.66 10.99
CA GLY A 270 13.05 -21.19 10.87
C GLY A 270 12.10 -22.32 10.45
N SER A 271 12.51 -23.16 9.51
CA SER A 271 11.73 -24.33 9.08
C SER A 271 11.42 -25.29 10.23
N ARG A 272 12.41 -25.58 11.09
CA ARG A 272 12.23 -26.44 12.26
C ARG A 272 11.25 -25.81 13.26
N ALA A 273 11.45 -24.53 13.57
CA ALA A 273 10.58 -23.80 14.51
C ALA A 273 9.13 -23.77 14.03
N ILE A 274 8.90 -23.56 12.72
CA ILE A 274 7.56 -23.60 12.12
C ILE A 274 6.92 -24.97 12.29
N GLN A 275 7.62 -26.06 11.95
CA GLN A 275 7.08 -27.42 12.08
C GLN A 275 6.68 -27.76 13.51
N GLU A 276 7.53 -27.43 14.49
CA GLU A 276 7.24 -27.62 15.90
C GLU A 276 6.02 -26.81 16.34
N MET A 277 5.92 -25.55 15.90
CA MET A 277 4.81 -24.68 16.26
C MET A 277 3.48 -25.12 15.65
N LEU A 278 3.47 -25.52 14.37
CA LEU A 278 2.27 -26.05 13.72
C LEU A 278 1.72 -27.27 14.47
N ALA A 279 2.60 -28.18 14.93
CA ALA A 279 2.19 -29.34 15.74
C ALA A 279 1.62 -28.98 17.12
N VAL A 280 2.01 -27.85 17.70
CA VAL A 280 1.41 -27.32 18.94
C VAL A 280 0.03 -26.75 18.65
N LEU A 281 -0.09 -25.88 17.65
CA LEU A 281 -1.34 -25.18 17.33
C LEU A 281 -2.43 -26.10 16.79
N ASP A 282 -2.06 -27.20 16.13
CA ASP A 282 -3.02 -28.20 15.64
C ASP A 282 -3.80 -28.92 16.75
N LYS A 283 -3.45 -28.69 18.02
CA LYS A 283 -4.19 -29.20 19.18
C LYS A 283 -5.33 -28.28 19.62
N ASP A 284 -5.35 -27.03 19.16
CA ASP A 284 -6.40 -26.07 19.50
C ASP A 284 -7.75 -26.53 18.96
N GLN A 285 -8.83 -26.20 19.66
CA GLN A 285 -10.19 -26.51 19.22
C GLN A 285 -11.09 -25.29 19.37
N ARG A 286 -12.01 -25.14 18.42
CA ARG A 286 -13.10 -24.17 18.53
C ARG A 286 -14.07 -24.62 19.62
N SER A 287 -14.71 -23.65 20.27
CA SER A 287 -15.76 -23.82 21.26
C SER A 287 -16.81 -22.72 21.07
N GLU A 288 -18.05 -22.97 21.47
CA GLU A 288 -19.10 -21.95 21.44
C GLU A 288 -18.73 -20.79 22.37
N LYS A 289 -18.73 -19.57 21.82
CA LYS A 289 -18.42 -18.33 22.51
C LYS A 289 -19.47 -17.27 22.17
N SER A 290 -19.85 -16.46 23.16
CA SER A 290 -20.80 -15.36 22.95
C SER A 290 -20.30 -14.39 21.88
N ILE A 291 -21.22 -13.85 21.07
CA ILE A 291 -20.96 -12.75 20.13
C ILE A 291 -20.36 -11.53 20.84
N GLY A 292 -20.56 -11.36 22.16
CA GLY A 292 -19.90 -10.33 22.95
C GLY A 292 -18.37 -10.39 22.94
N HIS A 293 -17.76 -11.48 22.45
CA HIS A 293 -16.31 -11.56 22.22
C HIS A 293 -15.86 -11.07 20.83
N LEU A 294 -16.79 -10.68 19.95
CA LEU A 294 -16.43 -10.06 18.67
C LEU A 294 -15.92 -8.64 18.90
N ARG A 295 -14.80 -8.35 18.23
CA ARG A 295 -14.17 -7.04 18.17
C ARG A 295 -14.03 -6.71 16.69
N ILE A 296 -14.92 -5.87 16.18
CA ILE A 296 -15.02 -5.61 14.75
C ILE A 296 -14.37 -4.27 14.40
N GLY A 297 -13.46 -4.29 13.43
CA GLY A 297 -12.96 -3.09 12.79
C GLY A 297 -13.94 -2.63 11.70
N LEU A 298 -14.24 -1.34 11.66
CA LEU A 298 -15.08 -0.71 10.65
C LEU A 298 -14.17 0.11 9.73
N GLN A 299 -14.08 -0.29 8.47
CA GLN A 299 -13.15 0.30 7.51
C GLN A 299 -13.85 0.61 6.19
N CYS A 300 -13.37 1.61 5.46
CA CYS A 300 -13.73 1.78 4.06
C CYS A 300 -12.50 1.84 3.14
N GLY A 301 -12.75 1.63 1.86
CA GLY A 301 -11.76 1.79 0.79
C GLY A 301 -12.44 1.98 -0.55
N ALA A 302 -11.85 2.78 -1.44
CA ALA A 302 -12.46 3.10 -2.75
C ALA A 302 -13.92 3.59 -2.64
N SER A 303 -14.20 4.51 -1.70
CA SER A 303 -15.54 5.02 -1.42
C SER A 303 -16.20 5.69 -2.65
N ASP A 304 -17.52 5.57 -2.72
CA ASP A 304 -18.37 6.29 -3.68
C ASP A 304 -19.50 7.02 -2.94
N ALA A 305 -20.37 7.72 -3.67
CA ALA A 305 -21.51 8.43 -3.10
C ALA A 305 -22.49 7.54 -2.33
N PHE A 306 -22.54 6.24 -2.62
CA PHE A 306 -23.43 5.29 -1.95
C PHE A 306 -22.83 4.68 -0.69
N SER A 307 -21.51 4.84 -0.44
CA SER A 307 -20.86 4.36 0.79
C SER A 307 -21.60 4.82 2.04
N GLY A 308 -21.90 6.11 2.16
CA GLY A 308 -22.61 6.69 3.31
C GLY A 308 -24.12 6.43 3.36
N VAL A 309 -24.68 5.76 2.35
CA VAL A 309 -26.12 5.43 2.26
C VAL A 309 -26.35 3.93 2.47
N CYS A 310 -25.41 3.10 2.03
CA CYS A 310 -25.52 1.65 2.02
C CYS A 310 -24.46 1.02 2.93
N GLY A 311 -23.25 0.78 2.42
CA GLY A 311 -22.26 -0.06 3.07
C GLY A 311 -21.82 0.45 4.45
N ASN A 312 -21.56 1.75 4.60
CA ASN A 312 -21.14 2.31 5.90
C ASN A 312 -22.29 2.28 6.92
N VAL A 313 -23.53 2.50 6.47
CA VAL A 313 -24.72 2.41 7.32
C VAL A 313 -24.95 0.97 7.78
N LEU A 314 -24.87 0.00 6.88
CA LEU A 314 -24.95 -1.42 7.20
C LEU A 314 -23.82 -1.84 8.16
N SER A 315 -22.60 -1.39 7.92
CA SER A 315 -21.45 -1.67 8.78
C SER A 315 -21.64 -1.09 10.18
N GLY A 316 -22.17 0.14 10.29
CA GLY A 316 -22.51 0.77 11.57
C GLY A 316 -23.63 0.04 12.30
N ALA A 317 -24.68 -0.40 11.58
CA ALA A 317 -25.78 -1.18 12.14
C ALA A 317 -25.30 -2.54 12.68
N ILE A 318 -24.40 -3.23 11.97
CA ILE A 318 -23.76 -4.46 12.48
C ILE A 318 -22.94 -4.16 13.74
N GLY A 319 -22.18 -3.05 13.74
CA GLY A 319 -21.43 -2.60 14.93
C GLY A 319 -22.33 -2.31 16.14
N ARG A 320 -23.47 -1.66 15.92
CA ARG A 320 -24.51 -1.47 16.95
C ARG A 320 -24.95 -2.81 17.52
N GLU A 321 -25.33 -3.78 16.69
CA GLU A 321 -25.77 -5.09 17.18
C GLU A 321 -24.67 -5.82 17.97
N VAL A 322 -23.42 -5.81 17.49
CA VAL A 322 -22.28 -6.41 18.21
C VAL A 322 -22.08 -5.75 19.58
N ILE A 323 -22.16 -4.42 19.66
CA ILE A 323 -22.11 -3.70 20.94
C ILE A 323 -23.30 -4.12 21.81
N ARG A 324 -24.52 -4.24 21.30
CA ARG A 324 -25.67 -4.70 22.11
C ARG A 324 -25.47 -6.11 22.71
N TYR A 325 -24.69 -6.98 22.08
CA TYR A 325 -24.27 -8.28 22.65
C TYR A 325 -23.07 -8.23 23.61
N GLY A 326 -22.49 -7.05 23.87
CA GLY A 326 -21.31 -6.91 24.75
C GLY A 326 -19.97 -6.77 24.02
N GLY A 327 -19.97 -6.71 22.69
CA GLY A 327 -18.75 -6.63 21.88
C GLY A 327 -18.17 -5.23 21.71
N ILE A 328 -17.22 -5.12 20.78
CA ILE A 328 -16.52 -3.87 20.43
C ILE A 328 -16.71 -3.58 18.93
N ALA A 329 -16.97 -2.32 18.61
CA ALA A 329 -16.81 -1.78 17.25
C ALA A 329 -15.76 -0.69 17.26
N ASN A 330 -14.86 -0.70 16.27
CA ASN A 330 -13.75 0.23 16.19
C ASN A 330 -13.70 0.96 14.85
N LEU A 331 -13.65 2.29 14.88
CA LEU A 331 -13.42 3.15 13.73
C LEU A 331 -12.03 3.79 13.82
N THR A 332 -11.34 3.95 12.68
CA THR A 332 -10.00 4.56 12.59
C THR A 332 -10.03 5.80 11.70
N GLU A 333 -9.38 5.77 10.53
CA GLU A 333 -9.54 6.75 9.45
C GLU A 333 -9.62 8.23 9.90
N THR A 334 -8.76 8.69 10.83
CA THR A 334 -8.77 10.09 11.35
C THR A 334 -8.95 11.16 10.28
N PRO A 335 -8.21 11.16 9.15
CA PRO A 335 -8.41 12.17 8.12
C PRO A 335 -9.74 12.07 7.36
N GLU A 336 -10.35 10.88 7.31
CA GLU A 336 -11.67 10.65 6.69
C GLU A 336 -12.82 11.12 7.58
N LEU A 337 -12.55 11.75 8.73
CA LEU A 337 -13.55 12.42 9.56
C LEU A 337 -13.39 13.94 9.61
N SER A 338 -12.44 14.48 8.83
CA SER A 338 -12.28 15.93 8.68
C SER A 338 -13.48 16.54 7.95
N GLY A 339 -14.12 17.54 8.52
CA GLY A 339 -15.39 18.10 8.01
C GLY A 339 -16.64 17.38 8.52
N ALA A 340 -16.51 16.24 9.23
CA ALA A 340 -17.64 15.52 9.82
C ALA A 340 -17.61 15.55 11.35
N GLU A 341 -16.90 16.50 11.94
CA GLU A 341 -16.74 16.66 13.39
C GLU A 341 -18.11 16.78 14.08
N ASP A 342 -19.03 17.56 13.50
CA ASP A 342 -20.41 17.73 13.99
C ASP A 342 -21.16 16.39 14.14
N TYR A 343 -21.13 15.55 13.11
CA TYR A 343 -21.78 14.24 13.14
C TYR A 343 -21.06 13.29 14.11
N THR A 344 -19.73 13.28 14.05
CA THR A 344 -18.88 12.36 14.80
C THR A 344 -19.03 12.58 16.31
N LEU A 345 -19.07 13.85 16.73
CA LEU A 345 -19.15 14.27 18.14
C LEU A 345 -20.59 14.51 18.61
N SER A 346 -21.60 14.27 17.77
CA SER A 346 -23.02 14.40 18.14
C SER A 346 -23.47 13.44 19.25
N SER A 347 -22.72 12.37 19.51
CA SER A 347 -22.98 11.42 20.60
C SER A 347 -21.67 10.86 21.15
N ILE A 348 -21.25 11.38 22.30
CA ILE A 348 -20.02 11.00 23.01
C ILE A 348 -20.33 10.78 24.49
N ALA A 349 -19.66 9.79 25.11
CA ALA A 349 -19.90 9.41 26.50
C ALA A 349 -19.48 10.48 27.52
N GLU A 350 -18.48 11.30 27.19
CA GLU A 350 -18.00 12.40 28.03
C GLU A 350 -17.34 13.52 27.20
N PRO A 351 -17.37 14.79 27.65
CA PRO A 351 -16.78 15.92 26.91
C PRO A 351 -15.28 15.78 26.55
N SER A 352 -14.48 15.11 27.39
CA SER A 352 -13.05 14.86 27.15
C SER A 352 -12.77 14.09 25.87
N ILE A 353 -13.73 13.31 25.37
CA ILE A 353 -13.63 12.60 24.09
C ILE A 353 -13.50 13.59 22.93
N ALA A 354 -14.26 14.67 22.94
CA ALA A 354 -14.18 15.71 21.91
C ALA A 354 -12.78 16.34 21.87
N THR A 355 -12.22 16.70 23.04
CA THR A 355 -10.86 17.25 23.11
C THR A 355 -9.82 16.29 22.54
N ARG A 356 -9.89 14.99 22.90
CA ARG A 356 -8.93 13.99 22.41
C ARG A 356 -9.06 13.79 20.90
N PHE A 357 -10.28 13.66 20.38
CA PHE A 357 -10.55 13.50 18.96
C PHE A 357 -10.06 14.71 18.15
N LEU A 358 -10.44 15.93 18.55
CA LEU A 358 -10.04 17.15 17.85
C LEU A 358 -8.51 17.35 17.88
N THR A 359 -7.84 16.95 18.97
CA THR A 359 -6.37 16.97 19.05
C THR A 359 -5.72 16.00 18.05
N MET A 360 -6.29 14.81 17.83
CA MET A 360 -5.80 13.86 16.83
C MET A 360 -5.96 14.42 15.42
N LEU A 361 -7.11 15.05 15.14
CA LEU A 361 -7.37 15.66 13.85
C LEU A 361 -6.46 16.86 13.57
N ASP A 362 -6.23 17.71 14.56
CA ASP A 362 -5.31 18.86 14.46
C ASP A 362 -3.86 18.40 14.26
N ARG A 363 -3.42 17.34 14.96
CA ARG A 363 -2.12 16.68 14.74
C ARG A 363 -1.96 16.29 13.26
N PHE A 364 -2.98 15.68 12.67
CA PHE A 364 -2.95 15.28 11.26
C PHE A 364 -2.93 16.48 10.31
N LYS A 365 -3.82 17.47 10.52
CA LYS A 365 -3.91 18.70 9.72
C LYS A 365 -2.59 19.48 9.74
N THR A 366 -1.99 19.62 10.92
CA THR A 366 -0.70 20.28 11.13
C THR A 366 0.42 19.59 10.36
N TYR A 367 0.51 18.26 10.49
CA TYR A 367 1.49 17.48 9.76
C TYR A 367 1.35 17.61 8.26
N LEU A 368 0.13 17.43 7.73
CA LEU A 368 -0.11 17.50 6.30
C LEU A 368 0.26 18.89 5.74
N GLY A 369 -0.04 19.95 6.50
CA GLY A 369 0.35 21.32 6.17
C GLY A 369 1.86 21.55 6.15
N TRP A 370 2.65 20.88 6.98
CA TRP A 370 4.12 20.95 6.92
C TRP A 370 4.71 20.39 5.63
N HIS A 371 3.96 19.51 4.95
CA HIS A 371 4.37 18.86 3.71
C HIS A 371 3.66 19.42 2.47
N GLY A 372 3.04 20.61 2.58
CA GLY A 372 2.36 21.28 1.45
C GLY A 372 1.01 20.66 1.06
N GLY A 373 0.54 19.67 1.82
CA GLY A 373 -0.77 19.05 1.65
C GLY A 373 -1.89 19.83 2.36
N LYS A 374 -3.13 19.53 1.98
CA LYS A 374 -4.34 19.95 2.68
C LYS A 374 -5.34 18.80 2.70
N VAL A 375 -6.07 18.63 3.80
CA VAL A 375 -7.04 17.52 3.90
C VAL A 375 -8.14 17.67 2.85
N ASP A 376 -8.49 18.91 2.50
CA ASP A 376 -9.50 19.24 1.48
C ASP A 376 -9.14 18.75 0.06
N LYS A 377 -7.87 18.37 -0.19
CA LYS A 377 -7.46 17.74 -1.45
C LYS A 377 -7.85 16.25 -1.55
N ASN A 378 -8.31 15.63 -0.46
CA ASN A 378 -8.99 14.34 -0.46
C ASN A 378 -10.51 14.65 -0.54
N PRO A 379 -11.17 14.44 -1.69
CA PRO A 379 -11.31 13.15 -2.37
C PRO A 379 -10.35 12.92 -3.56
N SER A 380 -10.04 11.65 -3.86
CA SER A 380 -9.28 11.27 -5.07
C SER A 380 -10.08 11.53 -6.36
N GLU A 381 -9.43 11.48 -7.52
CA GLU A 381 -10.12 11.60 -8.82
C GLU A 381 -11.26 10.57 -8.95
N GLY A 382 -11.00 9.31 -8.57
CA GLY A 382 -12.03 8.26 -8.58
C GLY A 382 -13.21 8.55 -7.64
N ASN A 383 -12.98 9.24 -6.52
CA ASN A 383 -14.04 9.64 -5.59
C ASN A 383 -14.87 10.81 -6.17
N LEU A 384 -14.22 11.79 -6.79
CA LEU A 384 -14.88 12.93 -7.44
C LEU A 384 -15.79 12.46 -8.58
N LEU A 385 -15.28 11.57 -9.44
CA LEU A 385 -16.07 10.94 -10.50
C LEU A 385 -17.21 10.08 -9.93
N GLY A 386 -17.01 9.47 -8.75
CA GLY A 386 -18.00 8.71 -8.00
C GLY A 386 -19.00 9.53 -7.18
N GLY A 387 -19.04 10.86 -7.33
CA GLY A 387 -20.04 11.73 -6.70
C GLY A 387 -19.68 12.22 -5.28
N LEU A 388 -18.40 12.22 -4.88
CA LEU A 388 -17.94 12.78 -3.62
C LEU A 388 -17.18 14.09 -3.88
N TYR A 389 -17.81 15.23 -3.61
CA TYR A 389 -17.38 16.54 -4.14
C TYR A 389 -16.25 17.22 -3.39
N ASN A 390 -16.18 16.97 -2.09
CA ASN A 390 -15.19 17.55 -1.18
C ASN A 390 -15.00 16.63 0.03
N ILE A 391 -14.03 16.98 0.88
CA ILE A 391 -13.69 16.19 2.07
C ILE A 391 -14.89 16.05 3.01
N THR A 392 -15.64 17.13 3.26
CA THR A 392 -16.78 17.12 4.17
C THR A 392 -17.82 16.09 3.77
N LEU A 393 -18.21 16.07 2.50
CA LEU A 393 -19.22 15.12 2.01
C LEU A 393 -18.75 13.67 2.12
N LYS A 394 -17.47 13.41 1.82
CA LYS A 394 -16.84 12.10 1.99
C LYS A 394 -16.83 11.69 3.47
N SER A 395 -16.42 12.60 4.34
CA SER A 395 -16.26 12.37 5.76
C SER A 395 -17.59 12.12 6.46
N LEU A 396 -18.65 12.85 6.10
CA LEU A 396 -20.00 12.59 6.63
C LEU A 396 -20.43 11.16 6.28
N GLY A 397 -20.21 10.75 5.04
CA GLY A 397 -20.47 9.38 4.62
C GLY A 397 -19.59 8.34 5.33
N ALA A 398 -18.37 8.68 5.75
CA ALA A 398 -17.50 7.80 6.54
C ALA A 398 -17.93 7.72 8.02
N ALA A 399 -18.40 8.83 8.57
CA ALA A 399 -18.78 8.98 9.98
C ALA A 399 -20.01 8.15 10.37
N VAL A 400 -20.92 7.87 9.42
CA VAL A 400 -22.11 7.02 9.67
C VAL A 400 -21.78 5.55 10.00
N LYS A 401 -20.50 5.15 9.91
CA LYS A 401 -20.04 3.87 10.50
C LYS A 401 -20.21 3.86 12.02
N ARG A 402 -20.30 5.03 12.67
CA ARG A 402 -20.88 5.16 14.00
C ARG A 402 -22.40 5.28 13.86
N ASP A 403 -23.12 4.26 14.26
CA ASP A 403 -24.58 4.31 14.33
C ASP A 403 -25.02 5.44 15.29
N PRO A 404 -26.01 6.29 14.93
CA PRO A 404 -26.45 7.42 15.76
C PRO A 404 -26.81 7.04 17.20
N SER A 405 -27.33 5.83 17.43
CA SER A 405 -27.73 5.31 18.75
C SER A 405 -26.55 4.87 19.63
N ILE A 406 -25.34 4.82 19.08
CA ILE A 406 -24.14 4.36 19.77
C ILE A 406 -23.21 5.56 20.02
N PRO A 407 -22.93 5.93 21.29
CA PRO A 407 -21.97 6.97 21.60
C PRO A 407 -20.54 6.48 21.38
N ILE A 408 -19.62 7.40 21.06
CA ILE A 408 -18.18 7.12 21.19
C ILE A 408 -17.87 7.07 22.68
N GLU A 409 -17.35 5.93 23.16
CA GLU A 409 -17.01 5.72 24.57
C GLU A 409 -15.50 5.80 24.81
N HIS A 410 -14.70 5.48 23.79
CA HIS A 410 -13.25 5.41 23.92
C HIS A 410 -12.56 6.03 22.71
N VAL A 411 -11.49 6.78 22.98
CA VAL A 411 -10.53 7.26 21.98
C VAL A 411 -9.18 6.65 22.33
N ILE A 412 -8.47 6.05 21.38
CA ILE A 412 -7.21 5.33 21.62
C ILE A 412 -6.15 5.70 20.57
N GLU A 413 -4.87 5.56 20.90
CA GLU A 413 -3.79 5.72 19.93
C GLU A 413 -3.68 4.48 19.01
N TYR A 414 -3.04 4.63 17.86
CA TYR A 414 -2.88 3.55 16.88
C TYR A 414 -2.23 2.30 17.49
N GLY A 415 -2.91 1.15 17.36
CA GLY A 415 -2.48 -0.16 17.87
C GLY A 415 -2.61 -0.33 19.39
N GLU A 416 -3.20 0.62 20.11
CA GLU A 416 -3.50 0.48 21.54
C GLU A 416 -4.58 -0.57 21.78
N ARG A 417 -4.42 -1.40 22.81
CA ARG A 417 -5.32 -2.54 23.07
C ARG A 417 -6.70 -2.07 23.53
N MET A 418 -7.74 -2.57 22.89
CA MET A 418 -9.13 -2.37 23.31
C MET A 418 -9.51 -3.41 24.36
N THR A 419 -9.85 -2.95 25.57
CA THR A 419 -10.14 -3.84 26.72
C THR A 419 -11.56 -3.74 27.24
N GLN A 420 -12.25 -2.62 26.99
CA GLN A 420 -13.64 -2.39 27.41
C GLN A 420 -14.60 -2.64 26.24
N PRO A 421 -15.84 -3.10 26.50
CA PRO A 421 -16.87 -3.20 25.46
C PRO A 421 -17.29 -1.80 25.00
N GLY A 422 -17.90 -1.70 23.81
CA GLY A 422 -18.41 -0.41 23.32
C GLY A 422 -17.73 0.12 22.07
N PHE A 423 -18.03 1.37 21.73
CA PHE A 423 -17.49 2.00 20.52
C PHE A 423 -16.15 2.68 20.79
N HIS A 424 -15.15 2.31 19.99
CA HIS A 424 -13.80 2.87 20.05
C HIS A 424 -13.49 3.66 18.78
N PHE A 425 -13.00 4.87 18.93
CA PHE A 425 -12.29 5.58 17.89
C PHE A 425 -10.77 5.40 18.09
N MET A 426 -10.04 4.96 17.07
CA MET A 426 -8.59 4.79 17.11
C MET A 426 -7.93 5.80 16.18
N ASP A 427 -6.89 6.49 16.64
CA ASP A 427 -6.08 7.33 15.75
C ASP A 427 -5.43 6.49 14.65
N GLY A 428 -5.39 7.00 13.43
CA GLY A 428 -4.72 6.36 12.31
C GLY A 428 -4.90 7.11 11.01
N MET A 429 -4.14 6.72 9.99
CA MET A 429 -4.25 7.30 8.65
C MET A 429 -5.55 6.89 7.93
N GLY A 430 -5.92 7.60 6.85
CA GLY A 430 -7.05 7.21 5.99
C GLY A 430 -6.73 6.09 5.00
N GLY A 431 -5.45 5.68 4.90
CA GLY A 431 -5.04 4.54 4.10
C GLY A 431 -5.62 3.24 4.65
N ASP A 432 -6.23 2.45 3.77
CA ASP A 432 -6.97 1.24 4.12
C ASP A 432 -6.11 0.17 4.79
N ILE A 433 -4.97 -0.17 4.19
CA ILE A 433 -4.08 -1.23 4.68
C ILE A 433 -3.56 -0.93 6.09
N ALA A 434 -3.07 0.29 6.31
CA ALA A 434 -2.53 0.66 7.61
C ALA A 434 -3.62 0.77 8.68
N SER A 435 -4.83 1.22 8.32
CA SER A 435 -5.94 1.34 9.26
C SER A 435 -6.31 -0.02 9.85
N TYR A 436 -6.66 -1.01 9.01
CA TYR A 436 -7.05 -2.31 9.54
C TYR A 436 -5.88 -3.06 10.19
N THR A 437 -4.62 -2.78 9.78
CA THR A 437 -3.44 -3.33 10.46
C THR A 437 -3.40 -2.84 11.91
N GLY A 438 -3.70 -1.55 12.14
CA GLY A 438 -3.83 -0.99 13.48
C GLY A 438 -5.02 -1.57 14.24
N GLN A 439 -6.18 -1.76 13.59
CA GLN A 439 -7.36 -2.38 14.21
C GLN A 439 -7.07 -3.82 14.66
N ALA A 440 -6.37 -4.59 13.82
CA ALA A 440 -5.88 -5.93 14.17
C ALA A 440 -4.90 -5.86 15.35
N ALA A 441 -3.95 -4.91 15.36
CA ALA A 441 -3.04 -4.72 16.48
C ALA A 441 -3.77 -4.36 17.79
N SER A 442 -4.82 -3.54 17.71
CA SER A 442 -5.69 -3.18 18.83
C SER A 442 -6.58 -4.31 19.33
N GLY A 443 -6.64 -5.42 18.60
CA GLY A 443 -7.28 -6.66 19.02
C GLY A 443 -8.59 -7.00 18.30
N CYS A 444 -8.95 -6.29 17.23
CA CYS A 444 -10.06 -6.73 16.36
C CYS A 444 -9.83 -8.15 15.88
N ASN A 445 -10.88 -8.98 15.83
CA ASN A 445 -10.82 -10.35 15.32
C ASN A 445 -11.61 -10.54 14.02
N ILE A 446 -12.29 -9.49 13.54
CA ILE A 446 -12.94 -9.36 12.23
C ILE A 446 -12.81 -7.90 11.76
N VAL A 447 -12.75 -7.67 10.46
CA VAL A 447 -12.90 -6.34 9.85
C VAL A 447 -14.06 -6.36 8.86
N LEU A 448 -14.94 -5.36 8.94
CA LEU A 448 -15.93 -5.04 7.92
C LEU A 448 -15.33 -3.97 7.00
N PHE A 449 -15.17 -4.31 5.74
CA PHE A 449 -14.51 -3.46 4.75
C PHE A 449 -15.50 -3.02 3.69
N VAL A 450 -15.96 -1.77 3.80
CA VAL A 450 -16.89 -1.19 2.83
C VAL A 450 -16.14 -0.66 1.62
N THR A 451 -16.62 -0.98 0.42
CA THR A 451 -16.01 -0.50 -0.82
C THR A 451 -17.03 -0.16 -1.89
N GLY A 452 -16.87 1.00 -2.53
CA GLY A 452 -17.76 1.41 -3.63
C GLY A 452 -17.37 0.77 -4.96
N ARG A 453 -16.06 0.66 -5.21
CA ARG A 453 -15.52 0.16 -6.48
C ARG A 453 -15.05 -1.29 -6.43
N GLY A 454 -15.06 -1.94 -5.26
CA GLY A 454 -14.73 -3.35 -5.10
C GLY A 454 -13.24 -3.61 -4.85
N SER A 455 -12.64 -2.97 -3.85
CA SER A 455 -11.26 -3.27 -3.43
C SER A 455 -11.12 -4.75 -3.01
N PRO A 456 -10.17 -5.53 -3.56
CA PRO A 456 -9.95 -6.92 -3.16
C PRO A 456 -9.14 -7.07 -1.87
N THR A 457 -8.66 -5.95 -1.29
CA THR A 457 -7.76 -5.93 -0.13
C THR A 457 -8.26 -6.78 1.04
N ASN A 458 -7.35 -7.49 1.71
CA ASN A 458 -7.64 -8.37 2.84
C ASN A 458 -6.48 -8.28 3.86
N SER A 459 -6.76 -8.24 5.16
CA SER A 459 -5.70 -8.36 6.18
C SER A 459 -5.17 -9.78 6.26
N SER A 460 -3.89 -9.97 6.61
CA SER A 460 -3.41 -11.33 6.89
C SER A 460 -3.92 -11.87 8.23
N ILE A 461 -4.10 -11.02 9.25
CA ILE A 461 -4.36 -11.45 10.64
C ILE A 461 -5.86 -11.64 10.93
N VAL A 462 -6.72 -10.83 10.30
CA VAL A 462 -8.15 -10.80 10.59
C VAL A 462 -8.98 -11.04 9.33
N PRO A 463 -10.02 -11.90 9.40
CA PRO A 463 -10.98 -12.04 8.31
C PRO A 463 -11.56 -10.68 7.93
N THR A 464 -11.37 -10.28 6.67
CA THR A 464 -11.89 -9.03 6.13
C THR A 464 -13.12 -9.34 5.28
N ILE A 465 -14.28 -8.94 5.78
CA ILE A 465 -15.59 -9.14 5.14
C ILE A 465 -15.85 -7.95 4.24
N LYS A 466 -15.81 -8.15 2.92
CA LYS A 466 -15.97 -7.08 1.94
C LYS A 466 -17.43 -6.81 1.64
N ILE A 467 -17.85 -5.56 1.78
CA ILE A 467 -19.22 -5.07 1.60
C ILE A 467 -19.24 -4.05 0.46
N VAL A 468 -20.05 -4.28 -0.58
CA VAL A 468 -20.14 -3.35 -1.73
C VAL A 468 -21.47 -2.60 -1.77
N ASN A 469 -21.44 -1.36 -2.23
CA ASN A 469 -22.58 -0.44 -2.12
C ASN A 469 -23.68 -0.63 -3.18
N THR A 470 -23.42 -1.33 -4.28
CA THR A 470 -24.38 -1.51 -5.38
C THR A 470 -24.45 -2.95 -5.86
N THR A 471 -25.66 -3.42 -6.17
CA THR A 471 -25.89 -4.79 -6.66
C THR A 471 -25.23 -5.04 -8.01
N VAL A 472 -25.14 -4.01 -8.87
CA VAL A 472 -24.43 -4.10 -10.15
C VAL A 472 -22.96 -4.43 -9.92
N ARG A 473 -22.28 -3.70 -9.01
CA ARG A 473 -20.88 -3.97 -8.68
C ARG A 473 -20.71 -5.31 -7.99
N TYR A 474 -21.63 -5.69 -7.10
CA TYR A 474 -21.62 -7.02 -6.47
C TYR A 474 -21.61 -8.15 -7.50
N ARG A 475 -22.50 -8.10 -8.49
CA ARG A 475 -22.58 -9.14 -9.53
C ARG A 475 -21.33 -9.18 -10.40
N MET A 476 -20.77 -8.01 -10.71
CA MET A 476 -19.54 -7.91 -11.48
C MET A 476 -18.35 -8.50 -10.72
N MET A 477 -18.27 -8.28 -9.41
CA MET A 477 -17.15 -8.68 -8.56
C MET A 477 -17.56 -9.75 -7.53
N GLU A 478 -18.48 -10.63 -7.91
CA GLU A 478 -19.00 -11.67 -7.01
C GLU A 478 -17.87 -12.62 -6.60
N GLY A 479 -16.83 -12.74 -7.42
CA GLY A 479 -15.60 -13.41 -7.02
C GLY A 479 -15.02 -12.84 -5.74
N ASP A 480 -14.96 -11.52 -5.57
CA ASP A 480 -14.20 -10.87 -4.50
C ASP A 480 -15.05 -10.37 -3.32
N ILE A 481 -16.34 -10.10 -3.51
CA ILE A 481 -17.17 -9.38 -2.52
C ILE A 481 -18.05 -10.32 -1.69
N ASP A 482 -17.98 -10.24 -0.36
CA ASP A 482 -18.74 -11.12 0.53
C ASP A 482 -20.21 -10.71 0.69
N ILE A 483 -20.52 -9.40 0.82
CA ILE A 483 -21.86 -8.88 1.12
C ILE A 483 -22.28 -7.81 0.10
N ASN A 484 -23.53 -7.90 -0.37
CA ASN A 484 -24.17 -6.89 -1.21
C ASN A 484 -25.00 -5.90 -0.37
N ALA A 485 -24.46 -4.73 -0.05
CA ALA A 485 -25.25 -3.68 0.59
C ALA A 485 -26.19 -2.95 -0.39
N GLY A 486 -25.97 -3.12 -1.70
CA GLY A 486 -26.81 -2.54 -2.75
C GLY A 486 -28.24 -3.05 -2.77
N GLU A 487 -28.54 -4.16 -2.09
CA GLU A 487 -29.92 -4.62 -1.91
C GLU A 487 -30.80 -3.58 -1.20
N TYR A 488 -30.19 -2.69 -0.41
CA TYR A 488 -30.90 -1.54 0.18
C TYR A 488 -31.44 -0.58 -0.89
N LEU A 489 -30.64 -0.29 -1.91
CA LEU A 489 -31.07 0.53 -3.05
C LEU A 489 -32.14 -0.19 -3.89
N ASP A 490 -32.09 -1.52 -3.93
CA ASP A 490 -33.08 -2.38 -4.59
C ASP A 490 -34.38 -2.57 -3.78
N GLY A 491 -34.49 -1.92 -2.61
CA GLY A 491 -35.71 -1.87 -1.79
C GLY A 491 -35.76 -2.81 -0.60
N LYS A 492 -34.68 -3.55 -0.29
CA LYS A 492 -34.60 -4.35 0.95
C LYS A 492 -34.49 -3.41 2.16
N PRO A 493 -35.31 -3.56 3.22
CA PRO A 493 -35.17 -2.77 4.44
C PRO A 493 -33.79 -2.97 5.12
N MET A 494 -33.21 -1.90 5.64
CA MET A 494 -31.88 -1.93 6.27
C MET A 494 -31.82 -2.87 7.48
N GLU A 495 -32.92 -2.99 8.24
CA GLU A 495 -33.02 -3.87 9.40
C GLU A 495 -32.91 -5.35 8.99
N VAL A 496 -33.59 -5.74 7.91
CA VAL A 496 -33.53 -7.11 7.37
C VAL A 496 -32.14 -7.41 6.83
N LEU A 497 -31.57 -6.47 6.07
CA LEU A 497 -30.21 -6.59 5.55
C LEU A 497 -29.16 -6.69 6.66
N THR A 498 -29.36 -5.96 7.76
CA THR A 498 -28.50 -6.01 8.97
C THR A 498 -28.55 -7.39 9.62
N GLU A 499 -29.75 -7.96 9.80
CA GLU A 499 -29.90 -9.29 10.41
C GLU A 499 -29.23 -10.38 9.56
N GLU A 500 -29.47 -10.37 8.24
CA GLU A 500 -28.86 -11.32 7.31
C GLU A 500 -27.34 -11.18 7.27
N SER A 501 -26.84 -9.94 7.24
CA SER A 501 -25.39 -9.66 7.22
C SER A 501 -24.72 -10.04 8.54
N LEU A 502 -25.35 -9.77 9.69
CA LEU A 502 -24.83 -10.20 11.00
C LEU A 502 -24.73 -11.72 11.08
N ARG A 503 -25.70 -12.47 10.53
CA ARG A 503 -25.61 -13.94 10.43
C ARG A 503 -24.38 -14.38 9.64
N GLN A 504 -24.10 -13.73 8.52
CA GLN A 504 -22.89 -14.01 7.73
C GLN A 504 -21.61 -13.69 8.50
N VAL A 505 -21.57 -12.58 9.24
CA VAL A 505 -20.44 -12.23 10.13
C VAL A 505 -20.20 -13.34 11.16
N VAL A 506 -21.25 -13.87 11.78
CA VAL A 506 -21.17 -14.96 12.77
C VAL A 506 -20.69 -16.28 12.15
N GLU A 507 -21.15 -16.62 10.95
CA GLU A 507 -20.65 -17.79 10.21
C GLU A 507 -19.15 -17.66 9.90
N ILE A 508 -18.73 -16.46 9.49
CA ILE A 508 -17.32 -16.16 9.20
C ILE A 508 -16.49 -16.21 10.49
N ALA A 509 -16.99 -15.66 11.60
CA ALA A 509 -16.39 -15.79 12.92
C ALA A 509 -16.20 -17.26 13.32
N SER A 510 -17.16 -18.10 12.97
CA SER A 510 -17.20 -19.55 13.26
C SER A 510 -16.29 -20.38 12.35
N GLY A 511 -15.61 -19.77 11.37
CA GLY A 511 -14.61 -20.43 10.53
C GLY A 511 -14.94 -20.48 9.03
N ARG A 512 -16.08 -19.94 8.58
CA ARG A 512 -16.30 -19.73 7.14
C ARG A 512 -15.27 -18.72 6.64
N ARG A 513 -14.52 -19.07 5.60
CA ARG A 513 -13.54 -18.17 4.99
C ARG A 513 -14.24 -17.08 4.19
N THR A 514 -13.70 -15.87 4.24
CA THR A 514 -14.07 -14.80 3.30
C THR A 514 -13.54 -15.12 1.91
N LYS A 515 -14.08 -14.43 0.91
CA LYS A 515 -13.59 -14.53 -0.47
C LYS A 515 -12.12 -14.08 -0.58
N GLY A 516 -11.72 -13.09 0.22
CA GLY A 516 -10.33 -12.61 0.31
C GLY A 516 -9.35 -13.64 0.90
N GLU A 517 -9.74 -14.29 2.00
CA GLU A 517 -8.93 -15.36 2.60
C GLU A 517 -8.73 -16.54 1.64
N SER A 518 -9.78 -16.89 0.88
CA SER A 518 -9.75 -18.00 -0.06
C SER A 518 -8.83 -17.73 -1.25
N ARG A 519 -8.65 -16.46 -1.63
CA ARG A 519 -7.77 -16.00 -2.71
C ARG A 519 -6.40 -15.53 -2.27
N ASN A 520 -6.10 -15.57 -0.98
CA ASN A 520 -4.82 -15.10 -0.45
C ASN A 520 -4.50 -13.64 -0.86
N GLN A 521 -5.50 -12.76 -0.78
CA GLN A 521 -5.38 -11.33 -1.11
C GLN A 521 -4.77 -10.50 0.03
N ASN A 522 -3.91 -11.14 0.83
CA ASN A 522 -3.49 -10.63 2.12
C ASN A 522 -2.37 -9.59 1.96
N VAL A 523 -2.55 -8.42 2.55
CA VAL A 523 -1.56 -7.34 2.63
C VAL A 523 -1.67 -6.73 4.03
N ASP A 524 -0.55 -6.33 4.63
CA ASP A 524 -0.57 -5.53 5.87
C ASP A 524 0.52 -4.46 5.78
N LEU A 525 0.34 -3.37 6.53
CA LEU A 525 1.24 -2.22 6.48
C LEU A 525 1.26 -1.50 7.83
N LEU A 526 2.45 -1.29 8.37
CA LEU A 526 2.62 -0.51 9.59
C LEU A 526 2.51 0.99 9.29
N TRP A 527 1.82 1.72 10.16
CA TRP A 527 1.74 3.18 10.07
C TRP A 527 3.03 3.85 10.57
N ARG A 528 3.71 4.57 9.66
CA ARG A 528 4.84 5.45 9.97
C ARG A 528 4.37 6.85 10.31
N ARG A 529 4.94 7.43 11.37
CA ARG A 529 4.66 8.80 11.80
C ARG A 529 5.93 9.63 12.01
N LYS A 530 7.11 9.11 11.67
CA LYS A 530 8.43 9.78 11.80
C LYS A 530 8.45 11.20 11.26
N PHE A 531 7.59 11.50 10.29
CA PHE A 531 7.48 12.79 9.64
C PHE A 531 6.50 13.78 10.32
N PHE A 532 5.74 13.38 11.34
CA PHE A 532 4.64 14.15 11.98
C PHE A 532 5.07 15.00 13.18
N ARG A 533 6.34 14.98 13.58
CA ARG A 533 6.77 15.62 14.84
C ARG A 533 7.60 16.87 14.66
N THR A 534 8.41 16.91 13.60
CA THR A 534 9.26 18.06 13.32
C THR A 534 8.90 18.64 11.97
N LYS A 535 8.57 19.93 11.96
CA LYS A 535 8.43 20.67 10.70
C LYS A 535 9.74 20.50 9.91
N PRO A 536 9.69 20.10 8.63
CA PRO A 536 10.88 20.01 7.80
C PRO A 536 11.65 21.34 7.81
N GLU A 537 12.98 21.28 7.98
CA GLU A 537 13.85 22.47 7.88
C GLU A 537 13.87 23.04 6.46
N VAL A 538 13.67 22.16 5.48
CA VAL A 538 13.67 22.46 4.05
C VAL A 538 12.24 22.35 3.54
N ALA A 539 11.77 23.38 2.83
CA ALA A 539 10.44 23.38 2.23
C ALA A 539 10.31 22.19 1.26
N PRO A 540 9.21 21.40 1.31
CA PRO A 540 9.03 20.23 0.46
C PRO A 540 9.27 20.55 -1.02
N GLU A 541 8.81 21.70 -1.51
CA GLU A 541 8.93 22.14 -2.91
C GLU A 541 10.38 22.36 -3.35
N SER A 542 11.31 22.56 -2.41
CA SER A 542 12.73 22.77 -2.70
C SER A 542 13.58 21.49 -2.78
N ILE A 543 13.01 20.33 -2.40
CA ILE A 543 13.68 19.03 -2.55
C ILE A 543 13.67 18.62 -4.04
N PRO A 544 14.80 18.37 -4.72
CA PRO A 544 14.79 17.99 -6.12
C PRO A 544 14.01 16.70 -6.36
N SER A 545 13.09 16.70 -7.34
CA SER A 545 12.39 15.48 -7.82
C SER A 545 13.30 14.58 -8.67
N ARG A 546 14.28 15.20 -9.33
CA ARG A 546 15.39 14.59 -10.07
C ARG A 546 16.64 15.47 -9.92
N PHE A 547 17.82 14.86 -10.06
CA PHE A 547 19.09 15.57 -10.21
C PHE A 547 19.46 15.71 -11.69
N ASP A 548 20.57 16.41 -11.97
CA ASP A 548 21.02 16.75 -13.32
C ASP A 548 21.28 15.56 -14.25
N GLY A 549 21.45 14.35 -13.71
CA GLY A 549 21.74 13.13 -14.47
C GLY A 549 23.17 13.06 -15.02
N ASN A 550 24.00 14.07 -14.81
CA ASN A 550 25.33 14.18 -15.42
C ASN A 550 26.34 13.29 -14.69
N ALA A 551 27.19 12.59 -15.45
CA ALA A 551 28.30 11.84 -14.89
C ALA A 551 29.28 12.75 -14.12
N ARG A 552 29.76 12.26 -12.99
CA ARG A 552 30.77 12.90 -12.13
C ARG A 552 32.17 12.52 -12.62
N ALA A 553 33.11 13.45 -12.51
CA ALA A 553 34.46 13.25 -13.02
C ALA A 553 35.19 12.15 -12.25
N CYS A 554 35.57 11.07 -12.94
CA CYS A 554 36.31 9.94 -12.37
C CYS A 554 37.81 10.11 -12.58
N CYS A 555 38.61 9.72 -11.59
CA CYS A 555 40.07 9.62 -11.73
C CYS A 555 40.45 8.52 -12.75
N PRO A 556 41.57 8.66 -13.48
CA PRO A 556 42.03 7.65 -14.43
C PRO A 556 42.51 6.37 -13.71
N PRO A 557 42.37 5.18 -14.33
CA PRO A 557 42.82 3.92 -13.76
C PRO A 557 44.35 3.91 -13.57
N ARG A 558 44.81 3.16 -12.55
CA ARG A 558 46.24 3.02 -12.22
C ARG A 558 46.81 1.65 -12.61
N GLY A 559 45.95 0.65 -12.73
CA GLY A 559 46.30 -0.74 -13.02
C GLY A 559 46.28 -1.09 -14.50
N THR A 560 46.47 -2.37 -14.79
CA THR A 560 46.32 -2.93 -16.14
C THR A 560 44.85 -2.91 -16.59
N PRO A 561 44.58 -2.77 -17.89
CA PRO A 561 43.21 -2.84 -18.41
C PRO A 561 42.49 -4.12 -17.99
N LEU A 562 41.19 -3.99 -17.71
CA LEU A 562 40.32 -5.08 -17.29
C LEU A 562 39.99 -6.00 -18.47
N GLU A 563 40.18 -7.31 -18.32
CA GLU A 563 39.61 -8.27 -19.26
C GLU A 563 38.15 -8.50 -18.88
N PHE A 564 37.24 -7.80 -19.56
CA PHE A 564 35.80 -7.86 -19.31
C PHE A 564 35.03 -8.16 -20.58
N ALA A 565 34.26 -9.25 -20.56
CA ALA A 565 33.33 -9.58 -21.63
C ALA A 565 32.14 -10.37 -21.08
N PHE A 566 30.98 -10.23 -21.72
CA PHE A 566 29.79 -11.02 -21.44
C PHE A 566 29.02 -11.33 -22.72
N ASP A 567 28.26 -12.42 -22.71
CA ASP A 567 27.31 -12.73 -23.76
C ASP A 567 25.99 -12.03 -23.43
N GLY A 568 25.50 -11.21 -24.35
CA GLY A 568 24.32 -10.38 -24.15
C GLY A 568 23.42 -10.34 -25.37
N ARG A 569 22.61 -9.28 -25.43
CA ARG A 569 21.64 -9.02 -26.51
C ARG A 569 21.99 -7.71 -27.20
N ALA A 570 22.01 -7.71 -28.53
CA ALA A 570 22.24 -6.47 -29.28
C ALA A 570 21.06 -5.50 -29.12
N GLU A 571 21.35 -4.25 -28.77
CA GLU A 571 20.39 -3.14 -28.82
C GLU A 571 21.06 -1.92 -29.46
N GLY A 572 20.77 -1.69 -30.73
CA GLY A 572 21.42 -0.63 -31.51
C GLY A 572 22.94 -0.84 -31.55
N SER A 573 23.70 0.11 -30.99
CA SER A 573 25.16 0.05 -30.88
C SER A 573 25.67 -0.52 -29.55
N SER A 574 24.77 -0.83 -28.61
CA SER A 574 25.11 -1.30 -27.26
C SER A 574 24.74 -2.77 -27.07
N VAL A 575 25.31 -3.40 -26.05
CA VAL A 575 24.97 -4.78 -25.66
C VAL A 575 24.30 -4.80 -24.29
N LEU A 576 23.07 -5.32 -24.23
CA LEU A 576 22.33 -5.51 -22.99
C LEU A 576 22.65 -6.85 -22.32
N PRO A 577 22.38 -7.00 -21.01
CA PRO A 577 22.44 -8.30 -20.34
C PRO A 577 21.58 -9.36 -21.03
N LYS A 578 21.98 -10.63 -20.91
CA LYS A 578 21.27 -11.74 -21.56
C LYS A 578 19.84 -11.93 -21.06
N GLU A 579 19.64 -11.77 -19.75
CA GLU A 579 18.37 -12.05 -19.09
C GLU A 579 17.27 -11.06 -19.53
N ARG A 580 16.09 -11.61 -19.78
CA ARG A 580 14.85 -10.91 -20.15
C ARG A 580 13.76 -11.21 -19.14
N VAL A 581 13.13 -10.17 -18.62
CA VAL A 581 12.14 -10.28 -17.55
C VAL A 581 10.79 -9.73 -18.03
N GLY A 582 9.73 -10.49 -17.82
CA GLY A 582 8.36 -9.96 -17.87
C GLY A 582 8.03 -9.29 -16.53
N LEU A 583 7.51 -8.07 -16.57
CA LEU A 583 7.31 -7.27 -15.36
C LEU A 583 5.82 -6.96 -15.13
N VAL A 584 5.35 -7.18 -13.90
CA VAL A 584 4.03 -6.72 -13.44
C VAL A 584 4.23 -5.73 -12.31
N ILE A 585 3.91 -4.45 -12.54
CA ILE A 585 4.05 -3.39 -11.54
C ILE A 585 2.66 -3.07 -10.96
N PRO A 586 2.38 -3.40 -9.68
CA PRO A 586 1.22 -2.87 -8.99
C PRO A 586 1.37 -1.36 -8.83
N THR A 587 0.38 -0.58 -9.25
CA THR A 587 0.40 0.89 -9.08
C THR A 587 0.17 1.32 -7.64
N VAL A 588 -0.33 0.43 -6.78
CA VAL A 588 -0.60 0.65 -5.36
C VAL A 588 -0.51 -0.66 -4.57
N GLY A 589 -0.23 -0.60 -3.27
CA GLY A 589 -0.11 -1.79 -2.41
C GLY A 589 -1.34 -2.71 -2.43
N CYS A 590 -2.54 -2.15 -2.64
CA CYS A 590 -3.79 -2.92 -2.71
C CYS A 590 -3.86 -3.88 -3.92
N SER A 591 -3.10 -3.65 -5.00
CA SER A 591 -3.02 -4.56 -6.15
C SER A 591 -1.88 -5.57 -6.07
N LEU A 592 -1.02 -5.50 -5.03
CA LEU A 592 0.17 -6.33 -4.89
C LEU A 592 -0.13 -7.83 -4.85
N ALA A 593 -1.12 -8.26 -4.06
CA ALA A 593 -1.44 -9.68 -3.94
C ALA A 593 -1.92 -10.29 -5.28
N THR A 594 -2.65 -9.51 -6.09
CA THR A 594 -3.07 -9.95 -7.42
C THR A 594 -1.89 -9.96 -8.39
N ALA A 595 -0.98 -8.98 -8.31
CA ALA A 595 0.24 -8.95 -9.12
C ALA A 595 1.15 -10.16 -8.83
N GLN A 596 1.31 -10.53 -7.56
CA GLN A 596 2.08 -11.72 -7.17
C GLN A 596 1.47 -13.00 -7.75
N GLN A 597 0.14 -13.15 -7.65
CA GLN A 597 -0.57 -14.29 -8.24
C GLN A 597 -0.42 -14.35 -9.76
N ALA A 598 -0.47 -13.21 -10.45
CA ALA A 598 -0.26 -13.14 -11.90
C ALA A 598 1.15 -13.64 -12.26
N VAL A 599 2.17 -13.16 -11.54
CA VAL A 599 3.56 -13.54 -11.75
C VAL A 599 3.78 -15.03 -11.46
N ASP A 600 3.16 -15.59 -10.42
CA ASP A 600 3.26 -17.01 -10.11
C ASP A 600 2.66 -17.87 -11.24
N ARG A 601 1.49 -17.49 -11.78
CA ARG A 601 0.88 -18.18 -12.93
C ARG A 601 1.71 -18.05 -14.21
N LEU A 602 2.20 -16.85 -14.51
CA LEU A 602 3.04 -16.58 -15.68
C LEU A 602 4.37 -17.34 -15.63
N ASN A 603 4.99 -17.46 -14.46
CA ASN A 603 6.21 -18.23 -14.26
C ASN A 603 5.99 -19.74 -14.44
N ALA A 604 4.81 -20.25 -14.11
CA ALA A 604 4.41 -21.63 -14.41
C ALA A 604 4.01 -21.84 -15.89
N GLY A 605 3.91 -20.77 -16.67
CA GLY A 605 3.41 -20.75 -18.04
C GLY A 605 4.44 -21.09 -19.12
N LYS A 606 3.96 -21.21 -20.37
CA LYS A 606 4.77 -21.63 -21.53
C LYS A 606 5.91 -20.67 -21.91
N TRP A 607 5.78 -19.38 -21.59
CA TRP A 607 6.72 -18.33 -21.99
C TRP A 607 8.06 -18.36 -21.23
N VAL A 608 8.05 -18.89 -20.01
CA VAL A 608 9.30 -19.20 -19.30
C VAL A 608 9.83 -20.55 -19.78
N ALA A 609 8.96 -21.56 -19.92
CA ALA A 609 9.36 -22.91 -20.33
C ALA A 609 10.01 -22.98 -21.71
N ASN A 610 9.63 -22.10 -22.65
CA ASN A 610 10.20 -22.02 -24.00
C ASN A 610 11.36 -21.02 -24.13
N GLY A 611 11.73 -20.31 -23.06
CA GLY A 611 12.79 -19.31 -23.05
C GLY A 611 12.45 -17.99 -23.75
N THR A 612 11.17 -17.64 -23.95
CA THR A 612 10.76 -16.32 -24.45
C THR A 612 11.17 -15.22 -23.46
N VAL A 613 11.00 -15.46 -22.17
CA VAL A 613 11.57 -14.67 -21.07
C VAL A 613 12.19 -15.63 -20.06
N ASP A 614 13.16 -15.16 -19.28
CA ASP A 614 13.82 -15.98 -18.25
C ASP A 614 12.93 -16.16 -17.01
N ARG A 615 12.09 -15.17 -16.72
CA ARG A 615 11.11 -15.17 -15.62
C ARG A 615 10.16 -13.98 -15.70
N PHE A 616 9.11 -14.05 -14.91
CA PHE A 616 8.28 -12.91 -14.54
C PHE A 616 8.55 -12.48 -13.10
N VAL A 617 8.47 -11.18 -12.84
CA VAL A 617 8.51 -10.63 -11.48
C VAL A 617 7.49 -9.54 -11.26
N THR A 618 7.20 -9.28 -9.99
CA THR A 618 6.50 -8.08 -9.56
C THR A 618 7.42 -7.25 -8.68
N LEU A 619 7.34 -5.93 -8.82
CA LEU A 619 8.05 -4.99 -7.96
C LEU A 619 7.03 -4.33 -7.05
N ALA A 620 7.10 -4.65 -5.76
CA ALA A 620 6.10 -4.21 -4.81
C ALA A 620 6.09 -2.68 -4.67
N ASN A 621 4.96 -2.06 -4.99
CA ASN A 621 4.67 -0.72 -4.50
C ASN A 621 4.17 -0.86 -3.06
N THR A 622 5.00 -0.49 -2.10
CA THR A 622 4.73 -0.64 -0.66
C THR A 622 3.86 0.48 -0.08
N GLU A 623 3.30 1.33 -0.94
CA GLU A 623 2.52 2.50 -0.55
C GLU A 623 1.01 2.29 -0.74
N GLY A 624 0.21 2.89 0.14
CA GLY A 624 -1.25 2.80 0.13
C GLY A 624 -1.93 3.99 -0.58
N CYS A 625 -3.20 3.83 -0.96
CA CYS A 625 -3.97 4.79 -1.77
C CYS A 625 -4.08 6.23 -1.20
N GLY A 626 -3.80 6.45 0.08
CA GLY A 626 -4.13 7.70 0.79
C GLY A 626 -2.98 8.68 1.03
N VAL A 627 -1.74 8.36 0.64
CA VAL A 627 -0.58 9.18 1.04
C VAL A 627 0.46 9.46 -0.04
N THR A 628 0.45 8.81 -1.21
CA THR A 628 1.64 8.85 -2.08
C THR A 628 1.40 9.34 -3.50
N THR A 629 1.88 10.55 -3.78
CA THR A 629 2.21 11.06 -5.12
C THR A 629 3.69 11.48 -5.20
N GLY A 630 4.56 10.93 -4.32
CA GLY A 630 5.97 11.32 -4.24
C GLY A 630 6.78 11.06 -5.52
N ALA A 631 7.79 11.89 -5.76
CA ALA A 631 8.71 11.76 -6.90
C ALA A 631 9.42 10.39 -6.92
N GLU A 632 9.65 9.79 -5.76
CA GLU A 632 10.27 8.47 -5.58
C GLU A 632 9.40 7.36 -6.20
N VAL A 633 8.08 7.41 -6.01
CA VAL A 633 7.15 6.44 -6.60
C VAL A 633 7.13 6.61 -8.11
N LEU A 634 7.09 7.84 -8.61
CA LEU A 634 7.08 8.10 -10.05
C LEU A 634 8.38 7.68 -10.74
N ASN A 635 9.53 8.04 -10.16
CA ASN A 635 10.83 7.57 -10.65
C ASN A 635 10.88 6.03 -10.62
N PHE A 636 10.42 5.38 -9.54
CA PHE A 636 10.35 3.92 -9.46
C PHE A 636 9.50 3.31 -10.58
N LEU A 637 8.25 3.75 -10.73
CA LEU A 637 7.31 3.20 -11.72
C LEU A 637 7.84 3.35 -13.15
N LEU A 638 8.33 4.55 -13.49
CA LEU A 638 8.78 4.85 -14.86
C LEU A 638 10.10 4.16 -15.19
N SER A 639 11.10 4.27 -14.31
CA SER A 639 12.43 3.70 -14.55
C SER A 639 12.39 2.17 -14.69
N PHE A 640 11.63 1.49 -13.83
CA PHE A 640 11.53 0.04 -13.91
C PHE A 640 10.69 -0.45 -15.08
N ALA A 641 9.62 0.24 -15.45
CA ALA A 641 8.83 -0.12 -16.62
C ALA A 641 9.66 -0.03 -17.93
N SER A 642 10.62 0.89 -17.99
CA SER A 642 11.53 1.07 -19.13
C SER A 642 12.93 0.47 -18.95
N HIS A 643 13.12 -0.40 -17.96
CA HIS A 643 14.43 -0.97 -17.66
C HIS A 643 14.93 -1.87 -18.81
N SER A 644 16.23 -1.86 -19.12
CA SER A 644 16.89 -2.61 -20.21
C SER A 644 16.64 -4.13 -20.19
N GLN A 645 16.49 -4.70 -19.00
CA GLN A 645 16.19 -6.13 -18.83
C GLN A 645 14.69 -6.46 -18.91
N VAL A 646 13.80 -5.46 -18.96
CA VAL A 646 12.34 -5.66 -19.05
C VAL A 646 11.94 -5.81 -20.51
N GLU A 647 11.44 -6.98 -20.87
CA GLU A 647 10.97 -7.27 -22.24
C GLU A 647 9.55 -6.74 -22.47
N ALA A 648 8.70 -6.85 -21.46
CA ALA A 648 7.32 -6.37 -21.50
C ALA A 648 6.85 -6.07 -20.07
N CYS A 649 6.05 -5.01 -19.92
CA CYS A 649 5.57 -4.54 -18.63
C CYS A 649 4.06 -4.30 -18.63
N VAL A 650 3.39 -4.78 -17.59
CA VAL A 650 1.99 -4.48 -17.24
C VAL A 650 1.95 -3.66 -15.96
N PHE A 651 1.24 -2.54 -16.01
CA PHE A 651 0.77 -1.84 -14.82
C PHE A 651 -0.56 -2.46 -14.38
N LEU A 652 -0.58 -2.99 -13.16
CA LEU A 652 -1.78 -3.55 -12.54
C LEU A 652 -2.34 -2.56 -11.52
N SER A 653 -3.39 -1.89 -11.93
CA SER A 653 -4.10 -0.87 -11.17
C SER A 653 -5.27 -1.45 -10.40
N LEU A 654 -5.57 -0.84 -9.24
CA LEU A 654 -6.81 -1.15 -8.55
C LEU A 654 -7.98 -0.40 -9.20
N GLY A 655 -7.79 0.88 -9.48
CA GLY A 655 -8.76 1.79 -10.12
C GLY A 655 -9.13 2.99 -9.25
N CYS A 656 -8.75 2.99 -7.96
CA CYS A 656 -9.13 4.01 -6.98
C CYS A 656 -7.95 4.73 -6.31
N GLU A 657 -6.71 4.38 -6.70
CA GLU A 657 -5.50 5.01 -6.21
C GLU A 657 -5.32 6.46 -6.73
N MET A 658 -4.50 7.24 -6.02
CA MET A 658 -4.14 8.60 -6.42
C MET A 658 -3.27 8.63 -7.69
N VAL A 659 -2.32 7.69 -7.81
CA VAL A 659 -1.45 7.54 -9.00
C VAL A 659 -2.14 6.61 -10.00
N SER A 660 -3.20 7.13 -10.63
CA SER A 660 -4.04 6.39 -11.57
C SER A 660 -3.28 6.06 -12.88
N PRO A 661 -3.74 5.07 -13.67
CA PRO A 661 -3.23 4.83 -15.03
C PRO A 661 -3.22 6.10 -15.89
N GLY A 662 -4.27 6.92 -15.82
CA GLY A 662 -4.34 8.19 -16.56
C GLY A 662 -3.23 9.15 -16.14
N PHE A 663 -3.00 9.29 -14.84
CA PHE A 663 -1.94 10.14 -14.30
C PHE A 663 -0.54 9.70 -14.78
N ILE A 664 -0.24 8.40 -14.71
CA ILE A 664 1.06 7.86 -15.17
C ILE A 664 1.23 8.08 -16.69
N LYS A 665 0.17 7.85 -17.48
CA LYS A 665 0.19 8.07 -18.94
C LYS A 665 0.45 9.54 -19.29
N SER A 666 -0.16 10.48 -18.57
CA SER A 666 0.09 11.91 -18.77
C SER A 666 1.54 12.29 -18.47
N ILE A 667 2.15 11.75 -17.42
CA ILE A 667 3.59 11.94 -17.17
C ILE A 667 4.42 11.38 -18.33
N MET A 668 4.11 10.16 -18.80
CA MET A 668 4.82 9.56 -19.93
C MET A 668 4.74 10.42 -21.21
N ARG A 669 3.61 11.09 -21.44
CA ARG A 669 3.40 12.02 -22.57
C ARG A 669 4.10 13.38 -22.39
N GLY A 670 4.58 13.68 -21.18
CA GLY A 670 5.21 14.95 -20.84
C GLY A 670 4.22 16.05 -20.49
N ASP A 671 3.01 15.70 -20.06
CA ASP A 671 2.01 16.66 -19.58
C ASP A 671 2.46 17.26 -18.24
N ASN A 672 2.13 18.53 -17.98
CA ASN A 672 2.44 19.17 -16.70
C ASN A 672 1.42 18.79 -15.64
N VAL A 673 1.72 17.73 -14.87
CA VAL A 673 0.87 17.23 -13.76
C VAL A 673 1.48 17.46 -12.38
N GLY A 674 2.34 18.49 -12.23
CA GLY A 674 2.95 18.88 -10.96
C GLY A 674 4.35 18.31 -10.70
N PHE A 675 4.90 17.53 -11.63
CA PHE A 675 6.27 17.00 -11.59
C PHE A 675 7.02 17.31 -12.90
N PRO A 676 7.29 18.59 -13.21
CA PRO A 676 7.80 18.99 -14.52
C PRO A 676 9.12 18.31 -14.86
N GLU A 677 10.03 18.11 -13.90
CA GLU A 677 11.31 17.46 -14.17
C GLU A 677 11.15 15.98 -14.55
N ILE A 678 10.14 15.30 -13.99
CA ILE A 678 9.83 13.89 -14.31
C ILE A 678 9.12 13.81 -15.67
N SER A 679 8.14 14.68 -15.93
CA SER A 679 7.45 14.77 -17.22
C SER A 679 8.41 15.10 -18.37
N ASP A 680 9.32 16.05 -18.17
CA ASP A 680 10.33 16.42 -19.16
C ASP A 680 11.32 15.27 -19.42
N ALA A 681 11.73 14.55 -18.37
CA ALA A 681 12.57 13.37 -18.50
C ALA A 681 11.86 12.24 -19.26
N ALA A 682 10.59 11.97 -18.96
CA ALA A 682 9.79 10.97 -19.67
C ALA A 682 9.65 11.32 -21.16
N LYS A 683 9.42 12.59 -21.48
CA LYS A 683 9.37 13.11 -22.85
C LYS A 683 10.72 13.00 -23.57
N LYS A 684 11.83 13.33 -22.90
CA LYS A 684 13.20 13.16 -23.42
C LYS A 684 13.51 11.69 -23.71
N ALA A 685 13.10 10.79 -22.82
CA ALA A 685 13.21 9.34 -22.97
C ALA A 685 12.23 8.76 -24.01
N LYS A 686 11.28 9.56 -24.50
CA LYS A 686 10.23 9.15 -25.44
C LYS A 686 9.44 7.94 -24.92
N LEU A 687 9.08 7.98 -23.64
CA LEU A 687 8.21 6.97 -23.06
C LEU A 687 6.86 6.99 -23.79
N ASP A 688 6.41 5.82 -24.21
CA ASP A 688 5.19 5.64 -24.97
C ASP A 688 4.23 4.76 -24.15
N PRO A 689 3.13 5.34 -23.63
CA PRO A 689 2.20 4.60 -22.79
C PRO A 689 1.56 3.40 -23.51
N ASP A 690 1.47 3.42 -24.85
CA ASP A 690 0.80 2.36 -25.62
C ASP A 690 1.64 1.08 -25.75
N LYS A 691 2.90 1.12 -25.30
CA LYS A 691 3.77 -0.06 -25.21
C LYS A 691 3.44 -0.95 -24.01
N PHE A 692 2.80 -0.40 -22.98
CA PHE A 692 2.53 -1.09 -21.71
C PHE A 692 1.13 -1.67 -21.63
N GLY A 693 0.95 -2.67 -20.77
CA GLY A 693 -0.36 -3.19 -20.40
C GLY A 693 -0.93 -2.33 -19.28
N TRP A 694 -2.21 -1.96 -19.41
CA TRP A 694 -2.92 -1.17 -18.41
C TRP A 694 -4.17 -1.94 -18.01
N ILE A 695 -4.13 -2.58 -16.85
CA ILE A 695 -5.21 -3.44 -16.38
C ILE A 695 -5.70 -2.91 -15.05
N VAL A 696 -7.00 -2.66 -14.95
CA VAL A 696 -7.65 -2.15 -13.74
C VAL A 696 -8.53 -3.25 -13.16
N ILE A 697 -8.15 -3.79 -11.99
CA ILE A 697 -8.81 -4.95 -11.36
C ILE A 697 -10.31 -4.71 -11.20
N GLN A 698 -10.69 -3.52 -10.72
CA GLN A 698 -12.10 -3.17 -10.49
C GLN A 698 -12.91 -3.02 -11.77
N GLU A 699 -12.30 -2.81 -12.93
CA GLU A 699 -12.99 -2.62 -14.21
C GLU A 699 -13.14 -3.92 -15.00
N VAL A 700 -12.22 -4.88 -14.82
CA VAL A 700 -12.25 -6.15 -15.56
C VAL A 700 -13.11 -7.23 -14.92
N GLY A 701 -13.56 -7.03 -13.68
CA GLY A 701 -14.46 -7.97 -12.97
C GLY A 701 -13.94 -8.49 -11.64
N GLY A 702 -12.73 -8.11 -11.24
CA GLY A 702 -12.11 -8.60 -10.02
C GLY A 702 -10.78 -9.29 -10.26
N SER A 703 -10.25 -9.89 -9.20
CA SER A 703 -8.90 -10.42 -9.19
C SER A 703 -8.74 -11.58 -10.17
N ASP A 704 -9.67 -12.54 -10.23
CA ASP A 704 -9.53 -13.72 -11.09
C ASP A 704 -9.55 -13.36 -12.58
N GLU A 705 -10.49 -12.50 -12.98
CA GLU A 705 -10.60 -11.95 -14.33
C GLU A 705 -9.33 -11.17 -14.69
N ALA A 706 -8.81 -10.35 -13.77
CA ALA A 706 -7.57 -9.61 -13.98
C ALA A 706 -6.38 -10.53 -14.26
N LEU A 707 -6.27 -11.68 -13.58
CA LEU A 707 -5.21 -12.66 -13.85
C LEU A 707 -5.26 -13.16 -15.30
N GLY A 708 -6.46 -13.48 -15.80
CA GLY A 708 -6.63 -13.90 -17.20
C GLY A 708 -6.28 -12.80 -18.20
N VAL A 709 -6.73 -11.56 -17.95
CA VAL A 709 -6.43 -10.41 -18.83
C VAL A 709 -4.93 -10.11 -18.87
N VAL A 710 -4.22 -10.25 -17.74
CA VAL A 710 -2.75 -10.11 -17.69
C VAL A 710 -2.07 -11.17 -18.57
N GLU A 711 -2.47 -12.43 -18.43
CA GLU A 711 -1.94 -13.55 -19.22
C GLU A 711 -2.16 -13.34 -20.72
N ASP A 712 -3.37 -12.95 -21.11
CA ASP A 712 -3.74 -12.68 -22.51
C ASP A 712 -2.94 -11.53 -23.10
N TRP A 713 -2.71 -10.46 -22.32
CA TRP A 713 -1.91 -9.32 -22.78
C TRP A 713 -0.46 -9.73 -23.07
N PHE A 714 0.17 -10.46 -22.14
CA PHE A 714 1.54 -10.96 -22.36
C PHE A 714 1.59 -11.94 -23.54
N ALA A 715 0.59 -12.80 -23.69
CA ALA A 715 0.51 -13.71 -24.83
C ALA A 715 0.49 -12.95 -26.17
N SER A 716 -0.37 -11.94 -26.29
CA SER A 716 -0.45 -11.07 -27.48
C SER A 716 0.87 -10.34 -27.77
N LYS A 717 1.54 -9.83 -26.73
CA LYS A 717 2.84 -9.17 -26.89
C LYS A 717 3.94 -10.13 -27.34
N PHE A 718 4.02 -11.32 -26.76
CA PHE A 718 5.08 -12.26 -27.10
C PHE A 718 4.87 -12.97 -28.44
N GLU A 719 3.62 -13.17 -28.89
CA GLU A 719 3.33 -13.72 -30.23
C GLU A 719 3.85 -12.83 -31.37
N THR A 720 3.93 -11.52 -31.13
CA THR A 720 4.41 -10.54 -32.12
C THR A 720 5.87 -10.12 -31.88
N SER A 721 6.50 -10.62 -30.81
CA SER A 721 7.88 -10.29 -30.45
C SER A 721 8.90 -10.90 -31.42
N LYS A 722 9.94 -10.13 -31.74
CA LYS A 722 11.05 -10.62 -32.58
C LYS A 722 12.06 -11.38 -31.71
N PRO A 723 12.69 -12.43 -32.23
CA PRO A 723 13.83 -13.05 -31.54
C PRO A 723 14.94 -12.02 -31.29
N PHE A 724 15.53 -12.05 -30.11
CA PHE A 724 16.70 -11.21 -29.82
C PHE A 724 17.92 -11.67 -30.63
N LEU A 725 18.85 -10.75 -30.88
CA LEU A 725 20.11 -11.05 -31.54
C LEU A 725 21.21 -11.20 -30.47
N PRO A 726 21.83 -12.39 -30.32
CA PRO A 726 22.97 -12.56 -29.43
C PRO A 726 24.12 -11.63 -29.84
N ALA A 727 24.78 -11.01 -28.86
CA ALA A 727 25.96 -10.18 -29.06
C ALA A 727 26.96 -10.40 -27.91
N ARG A 728 28.19 -9.91 -28.10
CA ARG A 728 29.22 -9.96 -27.06
C ARG A 728 29.53 -8.53 -26.61
N GLY A 729 29.25 -8.25 -25.35
CA GLY A 729 29.47 -6.95 -24.73
C GLY A 729 30.83 -6.87 -24.03
N GLY A 730 31.31 -5.65 -23.85
CA GLY A 730 32.53 -5.34 -23.10
C GLY A 730 32.28 -4.41 -21.92
N ALA A 731 33.34 -3.89 -21.30
CA ALA A 731 33.24 -2.96 -20.18
C ALA A 731 32.46 -1.67 -20.52
N ALA A 732 32.50 -1.23 -21.78
CA ALA A 732 31.75 -0.08 -22.28
C ALA A 732 30.23 -0.26 -22.20
N ASP A 733 29.76 -1.50 -22.26
CA ASP A 733 28.34 -1.85 -22.24
C ASP A 733 27.81 -2.07 -20.82
N ALA A 734 28.69 -2.11 -19.81
CA ALA A 734 28.30 -2.45 -18.45
C ALA A 734 27.67 -1.24 -17.71
N ARG A 735 26.54 -1.48 -17.04
CA ARG A 735 25.92 -0.53 -16.09
C ARG A 735 25.84 -1.19 -14.72
N LEU A 736 26.72 -0.79 -13.80
CA LEU A 736 26.94 -1.49 -12.54
C LEU A 736 26.59 -0.62 -11.33
N GLY A 737 25.85 -1.16 -10.37
CA GLY A 737 25.66 -0.56 -9.06
C GLY A 737 26.72 -1.06 -8.09
N ILE A 738 27.42 -0.18 -7.39
CA ILE A 738 28.40 -0.57 -6.37
C ILE A 738 27.92 -0.09 -5.01
N LEU A 739 27.65 -1.04 -4.12
CA LEU A 739 27.20 -0.81 -2.75
C LEU A 739 28.25 -1.38 -1.79
N VAL A 740 28.56 -0.63 -0.74
CA VAL A 740 29.40 -1.10 0.38
C VAL A 740 28.54 -1.14 1.64
N THR A 741 28.47 -2.31 2.28
CA THR A 741 27.71 -2.49 3.52
C THR A 741 28.58 -2.94 4.68
N GLY A 742 28.56 -2.14 5.74
CA GLY A 742 29.48 -2.30 6.86
C GLY A 742 30.87 -1.73 6.56
N PRO A 743 31.78 -1.72 7.55
CA PRO A 743 33.18 -1.38 7.32
C PRO A 743 33.82 -2.39 6.36
N ILE A 744 34.71 -1.88 5.50
CA ILE A 744 35.60 -2.70 4.69
C ILE A 744 37.05 -2.26 4.86
N SER A 745 37.99 -3.17 4.63
CA SER A 745 39.41 -2.89 4.64
C SER A 745 39.79 -1.84 3.60
N LYS A 746 40.86 -1.09 3.87
CA LYS A 746 41.39 -0.08 2.94
C LYS A 746 41.76 -0.70 1.59
N GLN A 747 42.32 -1.91 1.61
CA GLN A 747 42.69 -2.67 0.43
C GLN A 747 41.46 -3.04 -0.40
N ALA A 748 40.37 -3.49 0.24
CA ALA A 748 39.11 -3.75 -0.47
C ALA A 748 38.55 -2.48 -1.11
N ALA A 749 38.53 -1.36 -0.38
CA ALA A 749 38.11 -0.08 -0.93
C ALA A 749 38.98 0.37 -2.12
N GLU A 750 40.31 0.28 -2.02
CA GLU A 750 41.24 0.63 -3.10
C GLU A 750 41.05 -0.24 -4.34
N SER A 751 40.86 -1.55 -4.20
CA SER A 751 40.62 -2.46 -5.32
C SER A 751 39.27 -2.23 -5.98
N VAL A 752 38.22 -1.94 -5.20
CA VAL A 752 36.89 -1.59 -5.75
C VAL A 752 36.95 -0.26 -6.50
N ILE A 753 37.64 0.75 -5.94
CA ILE A 753 37.87 2.03 -6.62
C ILE A 753 38.59 1.80 -7.96
N GLU A 754 39.62 0.95 -8.00
CA GLU A 754 40.33 0.66 -9.23
C GLU A 754 39.45 -0.05 -10.27
N PHE A 755 38.62 -1.03 -9.85
CA PHE A 755 37.63 -1.66 -10.71
C PHE A 755 36.67 -0.63 -11.31
N VAL A 756 36.14 0.30 -10.49
CA VAL A 756 35.24 1.37 -10.96
C VAL A 756 35.92 2.26 -11.99
N ARG A 757 37.16 2.72 -11.73
CA ARG A 757 37.91 3.55 -12.68
C ARG A 757 38.10 2.85 -14.02
N GLN A 758 38.38 1.55 -14.01
CA GLN A 758 38.59 0.76 -15.23
C GLN A 758 37.32 0.64 -16.07
N ILE A 759 36.17 0.35 -15.44
CA ILE A 759 34.86 0.32 -16.11
C ILE A 759 34.53 1.68 -16.72
N VAL A 760 34.61 2.74 -15.92
CA VAL A 760 34.28 4.11 -16.38
C VAL A 760 35.23 4.58 -17.49
N SER A 761 36.53 4.29 -17.39
CA SER A 761 37.51 4.63 -18.45
C SER A 761 37.28 3.89 -19.76
N SER A 762 36.58 2.75 -19.72
CA SER A 762 36.19 1.97 -20.90
C SER A 762 34.89 2.49 -21.54
N GLY A 763 34.23 3.49 -20.95
CA GLY A 763 32.94 4.03 -21.40
C GLY A 763 31.72 3.42 -20.70
N GLY A 764 31.93 2.53 -19.73
CA GLY A 764 30.86 1.92 -18.93
C GLY A 764 30.31 2.87 -17.88
N SER A 765 29.22 2.47 -17.24
CA SER A 765 28.53 3.26 -16.22
C SER A 765 28.59 2.59 -14.85
N VAL A 766 28.85 3.39 -13.81
CA VAL A 766 28.86 2.94 -12.43
C VAL A 766 28.03 3.89 -11.58
N VAL A 767 27.14 3.35 -10.74
CA VAL A 767 26.34 4.11 -9.77
C VAL A 767 26.73 3.71 -8.36
N ILE A 768 27.06 4.70 -7.53
CA ILE A 768 27.40 4.50 -6.11
C ILE A 768 26.37 5.27 -5.27
N PRO A 769 25.67 4.65 -4.31
CA PRO A 769 24.77 5.38 -3.44
C PRO A 769 25.56 6.22 -2.43
N GLN A 770 25.01 7.36 -2.01
CA GLN A 770 25.61 8.23 -0.98
C GLN A 770 25.94 7.48 0.33
N SER A 771 25.14 6.49 0.68
CA SER A 771 25.34 5.61 1.84
C SER A 771 26.65 4.79 1.78
N SER A 772 27.24 4.59 0.59
CA SER A 772 28.55 3.94 0.41
C SER A 772 29.71 4.92 0.58
N ALA A 773 29.69 5.70 1.67
CA ALA A 773 30.61 6.80 1.91
C ALA A 773 32.09 6.41 1.85
N GLN A 774 32.43 5.14 2.12
CA GLN A 774 33.80 4.61 2.04
C GLN A 774 34.39 4.63 0.61
N LEU A 775 33.55 4.70 -0.44
CA LEU A 775 34.00 4.86 -1.83
C LEU A 775 33.96 6.31 -2.32
N LEU A 776 33.29 7.21 -1.59
CA LEU A 776 33.14 8.61 -1.96
C LEU A 776 34.37 9.38 -1.50
N SER A 777 35.43 9.31 -2.29
CA SER A 777 36.74 9.85 -1.92
C SER A 777 37.45 10.56 -3.08
N ALA A 778 38.46 11.36 -2.74
CA ALA A 778 39.33 12.03 -3.72
C ALA A 778 40.18 11.05 -4.54
N GLU A 779 40.32 9.80 -4.11
CA GLU A 779 40.89 8.74 -4.93
C GLU A 779 39.98 8.44 -6.11
N LEU A 780 38.69 8.25 -5.89
CA LEU A 780 37.76 7.87 -6.98
C LEU A 780 37.36 9.08 -7.84
N PHE A 781 37.00 10.19 -7.20
CA PHE A 781 36.46 11.37 -7.88
C PHE A 781 37.55 12.41 -8.15
N ALA A 782 37.67 12.86 -9.40
CA ALA A 782 38.60 13.90 -9.80
C ALA A 782 38.20 15.30 -9.29
N GLN A 783 36.94 15.47 -8.87
CA GLN A 783 36.43 16.63 -8.16
C GLN A 783 35.74 16.16 -6.88
N PHE A 784 36.21 16.63 -5.72
CA PHE A 784 35.73 16.21 -4.40
C PHE A 784 35.65 17.41 -3.45
N PRO A 785 34.61 17.55 -2.59
CA PRO A 785 33.48 16.64 -2.38
C PRO A 785 32.57 16.51 -3.60
N VAL A 786 31.82 15.41 -3.68
CA VAL A 786 30.91 15.11 -4.79
C VAL A 786 29.46 15.20 -4.35
N GLU A 787 28.64 15.82 -5.19
CA GLU A 787 27.19 15.90 -5.00
C GLU A 787 26.47 14.80 -5.81
N PRO A 788 25.29 14.33 -5.37
CA PRO A 788 24.48 13.39 -6.14
C PRO A 788 24.21 13.86 -7.56
N SER A 789 24.29 12.94 -8.53
CA SER A 789 23.81 13.15 -9.90
C SER A 789 22.46 12.48 -10.17
N LEU A 790 22.02 11.58 -9.29
CA LEU A 790 20.78 10.83 -9.44
C LEU A 790 19.95 10.89 -8.16
N ALA A 791 18.64 11.07 -8.29
CA ALA A 791 17.68 10.86 -7.21
C ALA A 791 17.45 9.35 -7.00
N PHE A 792 16.72 8.98 -5.94
CA PHE A 792 16.28 7.60 -5.77
C PHE A 792 15.50 7.12 -7.01
N ALA A 793 15.88 5.94 -7.50
CA ALA A 793 15.31 5.31 -8.69
C ALA A 793 15.32 6.18 -9.96
N GLN A 794 16.21 7.18 -10.06
CA GLN A 794 16.44 7.90 -11.30
C GLN A 794 17.34 7.06 -12.23
N PRO A 795 16.99 6.87 -13.51
CA PRO A 795 17.80 6.08 -14.44
C PRO A 795 19.03 6.88 -14.90
N ILE A 796 20.06 6.19 -15.40
CA ILE A 796 21.24 6.82 -16.00
C ILE A 796 20.88 7.37 -17.38
N GLU A 797 21.23 8.63 -17.64
CA GLU A 797 21.04 9.27 -18.96
C GLU A 797 22.35 9.33 -19.77
N ASP A 798 23.48 9.54 -19.10
CA ASP A 798 24.82 9.60 -19.70
C ASP A 798 25.73 8.53 -19.13
N SER A 799 26.59 7.91 -19.94
CA SER A 799 27.56 6.95 -19.41
C SER A 799 28.60 7.60 -18.50
N GLY A 800 28.95 6.95 -17.40
CA GLY A 800 30.04 7.36 -16.53
C GLY A 800 29.83 7.02 -15.06
N LEU A 801 30.46 7.80 -14.17
CA LEU A 801 30.37 7.61 -12.72
C LEU A 801 29.24 8.46 -12.13
N HIS A 802 28.29 7.87 -11.43
CA HIS A 802 27.16 8.58 -10.82
C HIS A 802 27.09 8.34 -9.32
N VAL A 803 26.56 9.34 -8.61
CA VAL A 803 26.24 9.23 -7.19
C VAL A 803 24.72 9.30 -7.05
N MET A 804 24.10 8.25 -6.52
CA MET A 804 22.67 8.20 -6.22
C MET A 804 22.41 8.72 -4.81
N GLN A 805 21.44 9.60 -4.65
CA GLN A 805 21.00 10.08 -3.35
C GLN A 805 20.50 8.92 -2.48
N SER A 806 20.93 8.88 -1.21
CA SER A 806 20.43 7.91 -0.23
C SER A 806 19.46 8.61 0.73
N ILE A 807 18.16 8.31 0.60
CA ILE A 807 17.11 8.88 1.46
C ILE A 807 17.15 8.24 2.86
N THR A 808 17.52 6.96 2.94
CA THR A 808 17.71 6.23 4.19
C THR A 808 18.98 5.37 4.11
N ASN A 809 19.36 4.72 5.21
CA ASN A 809 20.41 3.71 5.23
C ASN A 809 19.87 2.27 5.09
N ASN A 810 18.59 2.08 4.76
CA ASN A 810 18.00 0.76 4.57
C ASN A 810 18.61 0.09 3.32
N ARG A 811 19.19 -1.10 3.50
CA ARG A 811 19.91 -1.83 2.45
C ARG A 811 19.00 -2.21 1.27
N VAL A 812 17.75 -2.60 1.51
CA VAL A 812 16.78 -2.98 0.47
C VAL A 812 16.37 -1.75 -0.34
N GLU A 813 16.19 -0.59 0.30
CA GLU A 813 15.92 0.66 -0.40
C GLU A 813 17.12 1.06 -1.28
N GLN A 814 18.36 0.93 -0.80
CA GLN A 814 19.55 1.19 -1.64
C GLN A 814 19.62 0.26 -2.85
N VAL A 815 19.41 -1.04 -2.64
CA VAL A 815 19.37 -2.04 -3.71
C VAL A 815 18.24 -1.74 -4.72
N THR A 816 17.09 -1.27 -4.25
CA THR A 816 15.96 -0.86 -5.11
C THR A 816 16.31 0.36 -5.97
N GLY A 817 16.89 1.40 -5.36
CA GLY A 817 17.28 2.61 -6.08
C GLY A 817 18.32 2.32 -7.16
N LEU A 818 19.36 1.54 -6.83
CA LEU A 818 20.37 1.10 -7.79
C LEU A 818 19.76 0.24 -8.90
N GLY A 819 18.77 -0.58 -8.56
CA GLY A 819 18.09 -1.47 -9.48
C GLY A 819 17.41 -0.77 -10.66
N ALA A 820 16.99 0.48 -10.48
CA ALA A 820 16.37 1.27 -11.54
C ALA A 820 17.38 1.88 -12.53
N ALA A 821 18.66 1.96 -12.13
CA ALA A 821 19.71 2.65 -12.88
C ALA A 821 20.75 1.69 -13.49
N THR A 822 20.79 0.44 -13.06
CA THR A 822 21.90 -0.49 -13.33
C THR A 822 21.41 -1.87 -13.73
N ASP A 823 22.23 -2.61 -14.45
CA ASP A 823 21.93 -3.97 -14.92
C ASP A 823 22.37 -5.06 -13.93
N LEU A 824 23.28 -4.72 -13.02
CA LEU A 824 23.80 -5.62 -11.99
C LEU A 824 24.31 -4.81 -10.80
N ILE A 825 24.02 -5.28 -9.59
CA ILE A 825 24.52 -4.71 -8.34
C ILE A 825 25.64 -5.57 -7.77
N ILE A 826 26.69 -4.93 -7.27
CA ILE A 826 27.78 -5.53 -6.51
C ILE A 826 27.74 -4.95 -5.11
N ASN A 827 27.47 -5.80 -4.13
CA ASN A 827 27.65 -5.47 -2.72
C ASN A 827 28.99 -6.00 -2.23
N ILE A 828 29.80 -5.14 -1.63
CA ILE A 828 31.01 -5.52 -0.91
C ILE A 828 30.73 -5.44 0.59
N SER A 829 30.95 -6.55 1.31
CA SER A 829 30.81 -6.59 2.77
C SER A 829 31.80 -7.55 3.42
N GLU A 830 32.27 -7.19 4.60
CA GLU A 830 33.09 -8.03 5.48
C GLU A 830 32.29 -8.59 6.66
N ILE A 831 30.96 -8.41 6.67
CA ILE A 831 30.09 -8.89 7.75
C ILE A 831 29.17 -9.99 7.25
N ARG A 832 28.25 -9.67 6.32
CA ARG A 832 27.25 -10.62 5.83
C ARG A 832 26.73 -10.24 4.44
N PRO A 833 26.22 -11.19 3.66
CA PRO A 833 25.50 -10.89 2.42
C PRO A 833 24.25 -10.04 2.69
N ILE A 834 23.81 -9.30 1.68
CA ILE A 834 22.54 -8.56 1.69
C ILE A 834 21.52 -9.20 0.74
N THR A 835 20.25 -8.87 0.96
CA THR A 835 19.14 -9.18 0.06
C THR A 835 19.43 -8.74 -1.37
N ALA A 836 19.16 -9.61 -2.33
CA ALA A 836 19.30 -9.28 -3.75
C ALA A 836 18.10 -8.46 -4.27
N HIS A 837 18.29 -7.68 -5.33
CA HIS A 837 17.19 -7.02 -6.00
C HIS A 837 16.24 -8.03 -6.66
N THR A 838 14.94 -7.73 -6.67
CA THR A 838 13.93 -8.59 -7.31
C THR A 838 14.08 -8.64 -8.83
N LEU A 839 14.41 -7.51 -9.48
CA LEU A 839 14.50 -7.44 -10.96
C LEU A 839 15.86 -7.86 -11.51
N ILE A 840 16.96 -7.49 -10.86
CA ILE A 840 18.31 -7.55 -11.45
C ILE A 840 19.24 -8.36 -10.53
N PRO A 841 20.31 -8.99 -11.04
CA PRO A 841 21.25 -9.72 -10.21
C PRO A 841 21.96 -8.81 -9.18
N THR A 842 22.16 -9.34 -7.97
CA THR A 842 22.96 -8.70 -6.92
C THR A 842 24.02 -9.67 -6.42
N LEU A 843 25.28 -9.37 -6.69
CA LEU A 843 26.44 -10.15 -6.25
C LEU A 843 26.91 -9.68 -4.87
N ASN A 844 27.03 -10.60 -3.94
CA ASN A 844 27.63 -10.37 -2.63
C ASN A 844 29.07 -10.85 -2.62
N ILE A 845 30.01 -9.94 -2.38
CA ILE A 845 31.44 -10.20 -2.43
C ILE A 845 32.07 -9.85 -1.07
N THR A 846 33.01 -10.66 -0.64
CA THR A 846 33.78 -10.42 0.58
C THR A 846 35.28 -10.55 0.35
N ALA A 847 36.06 -9.76 1.08
CA ALA A 847 37.52 -9.86 1.14
C ALA A 847 38.01 -10.64 2.37
N GLU A 848 37.10 -11.04 3.27
CA GLU A 848 37.43 -11.62 4.57
C GLU A 848 37.12 -13.12 4.66
N GLU A 849 37.68 -13.76 5.69
CA GLU A 849 37.40 -15.16 6.06
C GLU A 849 36.08 -15.26 6.86
N VAL A 850 34.97 -14.89 6.23
CA VAL A 850 33.63 -14.94 6.83
C VAL A 850 32.83 -16.18 6.41
N ARG A 851 31.98 -16.67 7.32
CA ARG A 851 30.93 -17.64 6.97
C ARG A 851 29.78 -16.86 6.31
N GLY A 852 29.16 -17.45 5.31
CA GLY A 852 27.99 -16.86 4.67
C GLY A 852 27.84 -17.19 3.20
N ASP A 853 26.65 -16.87 2.69
CA ASP A 853 26.22 -17.21 1.33
C ASP A 853 26.72 -16.17 0.30
N PHE A 854 28.01 -15.82 0.38
CA PHE A 854 28.69 -14.90 -0.56
C PHE A 854 28.92 -15.55 -1.92
N ASP A 855 28.79 -14.76 -2.98
CA ASP A 855 29.02 -15.16 -4.37
C ASP A 855 30.50 -15.27 -4.70
N LEU A 856 31.30 -14.35 -4.19
CA LEU A 856 32.75 -14.32 -4.36
C LEU A 856 33.43 -14.03 -3.04
N LYS A 857 34.45 -14.82 -2.76
CA LYS A 857 35.46 -14.51 -1.76
C LYS A 857 36.75 -14.19 -2.48
N LEU A 858 37.23 -12.96 -2.30
CA LEU A 858 38.46 -12.49 -2.90
C LEU A 858 39.65 -13.21 -2.27
N ARG A 859 40.60 -13.63 -3.10
CA ARG A 859 41.76 -14.40 -2.63
C ARG A 859 42.74 -13.50 -1.89
N ALA A 860 42.98 -13.77 -0.61
CA ALA A 860 43.95 -13.05 0.19
C ALA A 860 45.36 -13.09 -0.45
N GLY A 861 46.07 -11.97 -0.45
CA GLY A 861 47.40 -11.84 -1.08
C GLY A 861 47.38 -11.68 -2.61
N GLU A 862 46.20 -11.61 -3.23
CA GLU A 862 46.01 -11.32 -4.67
C GLU A 862 45.30 -9.96 -4.88
N GLU A 863 45.54 -8.96 -4.03
CA GLU A 863 44.78 -7.69 -3.98
C GLU A 863 44.80 -6.96 -5.33
N SER A 864 45.93 -7.03 -6.05
CA SER A 864 46.10 -6.45 -7.38
C SER A 864 45.27 -7.14 -8.48
N PHE A 865 44.81 -8.38 -8.23
CA PHE A 865 43.99 -9.18 -9.14
C PHE A 865 42.50 -9.18 -8.75
N TRP A 866 42.13 -8.64 -7.59
CA TRP A 866 40.73 -8.55 -7.16
C TRP A 866 39.80 -7.89 -8.19
N PRO A 867 40.17 -6.78 -8.86
CA PRO A 867 39.34 -6.21 -9.93
C PRO A 867 39.00 -7.22 -11.04
N GLN A 868 39.96 -8.08 -11.41
CA GLN A 868 39.78 -9.10 -12.44
C GLN A 868 38.89 -10.27 -11.96
N GLN A 869 38.98 -10.65 -10.68
CA GLN A 869 38.07 -11.65 -10.09
C GLN A 869 36.63 -11.15 -10.08
N ILE A 870 36.42 -9.88 -9.71
CA ILE A 870 35.10 -9.21 -9.75
C ILE A 870 34.59 -9.16 -11.19
N ALA A 871 35.41 -8.68 -12.13
CA ALA A 871 35.07 -8.57 -13.55
C ALA A 871 34.61 -9.90 -14.15
N TYR A 872 35.32 -10.99 -13.85
CA TYR A 872 34.97 -12.32 -14.33
C TYR A 872 33.56 -12.71 -13.85
N LEU A 873 33.28 -12.60 -12.55
CA LEU A 873 31.98 -13.00 -12.01
C LEU A 873 30.84 -12.11 -12.49
N VAL A 874 31.08 -10.81 -12.66
CA VAL A 874 30.13 -9.88 -13.27
C VAL A 874 29.83 -10.30 -14.70
N GLY A 875 30.86 -10.61 -15.50
CA GLY A 875 30.69 -11.09 -16.87
C GLY A 875 29.89 -12.39 -16.96
N GLU A 876 30.15 -13.35 -16.06
CA GLU A 876 29.38 -14.60 -15.96
C GLU A 876 27.91 -14.36 -15.59
N SER A 877 27.66 -13.39 -14.71
CA SER A 877 26.32 -13.03 -14.25
C SER A 877 25.50 -12.34 -15.35
N LEU A 878 26.09 -11.34 -16.02
CA LEU A 878 25.48 -10.67 -17.18
C LEU A 878 25.24 -11.63 -18.35
N SER A 879 26.08 -12.66 -18.48
CA SER A 879 25.93 -13.76 -19.45
C SER A 879 24.86 -14.78 -19.08
N GLY A 880 24.22 -14.65 -17.90
CA GLY A 880 23.30 -15.64 -17.36
C GLY A 880 23.93 -17.02 -17.10
N ARG A 881 25.26 -17.10 -17.04
CA ARG A 881 26.01 -18.34 -16.73
C ARG A 881 26.18 -18.55 -15.23
N TYR A 882 26.22 -17.46 -14.48
CA TYR A 882 26.19 -17.48 -13.01
C TYR A 882 24.90 -16.80 -12.52
N ARG A 883 24.25 -17.41 -11.52
CA ARG A 883 23.11 -16.81 -10.84
C ARG A 883 23.50 -16.52 -9.39
N PRO A 884 23.36 -15.28 -8.89
CA PRO A 884 23.75 -14.96 -7.52
C PRO A 884 23.06 -15.85 -6.48
N ARG A 885 23.78 -16.22 -5.42
CA ARG A 885 23.33 -17.15 -4.37
C ARG A 885 22.06 -16.66 -3.69
N GLN A 886 21.98 -15.36 -3.38
CA GLN A 886 20.78 -14.79 -2.75
C GLN A 886 19.56 -14.93 -3.68
N CYS A 887 19.74 -14.74 -5.00
CA CYS A 887 18.68 -14.96 -5.98
C CYS A 887 18.25 -16.44 -6.08
N THR A 888 19.17 -17.40 -5.94
CA THR A 888 18.82 -18.84 -6.00
C THR A 888 18.11 -19.33 -4.74
N LEU A 889 18.42 -18.72 -3.59
CA LEU A 889 17.76 -19.00 -2.31
C LEU A 889 16.38 -18.36 -2.20
N GLY A 890 16.03 -17.43 -3.10
CA GLY A 890 14.82 -16.62 -3.02
C GLY A 890 14.92 -15.47 -2.01
N HIS A 891 16.14 -15.09 -1.64
CA HIS A 891 16.43 -13.95 -0.76
C HIS A 891 16.49 -12.66 -1.61
N THR A 892 15.34 -12.27 -2.16
CA THR A 892 15.18 -11.07 -3.00
C THR A 892 14.17 -10.10 -2.40
N GLY A 893 14.28 -8.82 -2.71
CA GLY A 893 13.30 -7.82 -2.28
C GLY A 893 13.46 -6.48 -2.99
N ASN A 894 12.42 -5.66 -2.88
CA ASN A 894 12.44 -4.26 -3.28
C ASN A 894 11.60 -3.43 -2.30
N GLN A 895 11.96 -2.15 -2.13
CA GLN A 895 11.27 -1.23 -1.24
C GLN A 895 11.46 0.21 -1.69
N ILE A 896 10.37 0.97 -1.73
CA ILE A 896 10.40 2.41 -2.00
C ILE A 896 10.62 3.14 -0.67
N PRO A 897 11.58 4.07 -0.58
CA PRO A 897 11.74 4.91 0.59
C PRO A 897 10.55 5.86 0.73
N ARG A 898 10.04 5.98 1.96
CA ARG A 898 9.08 7.03 2.31
C ARG A 898 9.87 8.30 2.64
N GLY A 899 10.18 9.09 1.62
CA GLY A 899 10.93 10.35 1.75
C GLY A 899 10.09 11.51 2.33
N ALA A 900 10.71 12.68 2.52
CA ALA A 900 10.02 13.86 3.07
C ALA A 900 8.83 14.33 2.20
N ARG A 901 8.81 14.00 0.90
CA ARG A 901 7.68 14.28 -0.01
C ARG A 901 6.62 13.17 -0.06
N ALA A 902 6.83 12.04 0.62
CA ALA A 902 5.97 10.86 0.51
C ALA A 902 4.57 11.04 1.12
N HIS A 903 4.21 12.24 1.57
CA HIS A 903 2.97 12.53 2.28
C HIS A 903 2.27 13.81 1.81
N ALA A 904 2.77 14.45 0.74
CA ALA A 904 2.09 15.58 0.13
C ALA A 904 0.88 15.05 -0.66
N ILE A 905 -0.33 15.29 -0.14
CA ILE A 905 -1.59 15.02 -0.85
C ILE A 905 -1.85 16.12 -1.89
#